data_AF-R7L5S7-F1
#
_entry.id   AF-R7L5S7-F1
#
_cell.length_a   1.000
_cell.length_b   1.000
_cell.length_c   1.000
_cell.angle_alpha   90.00
_cell.angle_beta   90.00
_cell.angle_gamma   90.00
#
_symmetry.space_group_name_H-M   'P 1'
#
loop_
_entity.id
_entity.type
_entity.pdbx_description
1 polymer ?
#
loop_
_entity_poly.entity_id
_entity_poly.type
_entity_poly.pdbx_seq_one_letter_code
_entity_poly.pdbx_strand_id
1 'polypeptide(L)'
;MKVTFVYPKFEKFLESVEKMSSEREFFTVGKFTCPPSLGIPILASVTPGDVEINFVDDNAGEKIDFDDGTDIYAINSFTPQGTRALEIAAECKARGKTVVAGGMFPSFMSEEFSGLVDSVCIGEGEYTWGELLSDYKNGCLKPVYKSSKPVDMAAMPEPRRDIFYNKTCYDWDEDLIQLTRGCLYNCAMCIIPRHMGTRLRFKPIDMAVREISHLKFENVYLTDDSLFFPHRNMREYAEAFFRAVEPLGKKFFVSSTLALNSETSFLDLAARAGVRNFYCTLNVDPLSIKLLQGDKVARAKFKALVEELKSRDINFFASFGIGRDWDDDSIADRVLELCEFAGITTSEFFIFSPYPGSAHWDRLSSQNRIISRQWHKYNGANVVFKPAKMSEDKLYERFVDCWKGFYEMNSKRNLAHMEPSVWVGDEMTVSKSLKKKGVEREAAITGISIISPLGNDTATVLKALRDCRDGISAATKIDTSKFSSHLCAEVKGFDYSSNMSAVELEEYTDPYIRMAINGARMALADAGLDFSKVEKAAVVLATCNAGLNSGEVEYLKKYGFDCPEFDRSVSLQSEFYSLSKAVAGALKSPAQCWMVNTACSGSTAAIGLAEVLIESGKCDVVLVGGADAVALSNYAGFSAIKVVSAEKIAPFSTPVGLNIGEGAAFWVLENHAKALLRKAKCYGKVIGHATTGDAHHPTQPDPRGDGAYRTMRNAVRNAGLDVSDIGCINAHGSGTAANDRSESKGIAKFCGQTQIPVTSTKSYMGHCMGATGILEATCQLISMNDNFIPPTLRNSGARAGCEITAVGGRGIQKNYDCFLSANYAFAGNNAAIVVAKRDFVKYEKTPASGKKRPVISGLGGISALGAGISENLANLRAGKVGIEKIKRFDSPRMAGMVELPNLRTFDRRLDFSGMNRISSYATIAAKCALDSAKFAVKRDNCEDIGLAVSVCRGSSETAHMDSVFGDENHRGDIGCFSNVTANSTAGWVSKALEIKGTNITLTPGPNGGLQSLAFASDVISDAAAKQMLALAADEIYKQEIDGYDIIGNLRSGKEESNFKLNYDSDFKTVMGEGAAAVLIEDIQTASERGANIYGEILGFGSAMDIDGFTGANLGSEGLKKAVAQALEISGVKSSEIDLILWSPRGCAQDAKFVALRDALFPGLPMVTTVFNTGYVETSSSLLTLACVLKALSEGEQLWPQRSGVKALDDVPVPENPKRILCVASSHIGNNYAAIIGRQ
;
A
#
# COMPACT_ATOMS: atom_id res chain seq x y z
N MET A 1 -7.04 47.12 -29.61
CA MET A 1 -5.62 46.75 -29.67
C MET A 1 -5.41 45.55 -28.78
N LYS A 2 -4.80 44.49 -29.28
CA LYS A 2 -4.52 43.25 -28.58
C LYS A 2 -3.01 43.03 -28.44
N VAL A 3 -2.57 42.78 -27.21
CA VAL A 3 -1.17 42.47 -26.89
C VAL A 3 -1.09 41.04 -26.38
N THR A 4 -0.20 40.24 -26.98
CA THR A 4 0.11 38.89 -26.50
C THR A 4 1.48 38.92 -25.84
N PHE A 5 1.50 38.70 -24.51
CA PHE A 5 2.74 38.44 -23.79
C PHE A 5 3.18 37.00 -24.06
N VAL A 6 4.44 36.84 -24.45
CA VAL A 6 5.05 35.54 -24.72
C VAL A 6 6.16 35.32 -23.72
N TYR A 7 6.10 34.20 -22.99
CA TYR A 7 7.18 33.70 -22.15
C TYR A 7 7.88 32.53 -22.86
N PRO A 8 9.05 32.75 -23.48
CA PRO A 8 9.70 31.76 -24.34
C PRO A 8 10.14 30.51 -23.57
N LYS A 9 10.16 29.36 -24.24
CA LYS A 9 10.77 28.15 -23.69
C LYS A 9 12.29 28.30 -23.51
N PHE A 10 12.84 27.71 -22.47
CA PHE A 10 14.25 27.42 -22.36
C PHE A 10 14.47 25.96 -21.98
N GLU A 11 15.65 25.44 -22.26
CA GLU A 11 16.06 24.12 -21.79
C GLU A 11 16.26 24.18 -20.28
N LYS A 12 15.39 23.52 -19.52
CA LYS A 12 15.58 23.43 -18.09
C LYS A 12 16.91 22.75 -17.81
N PHE A 13 17.48 23.10 -16.68
CA PHE A 13 18.82 22.71 -16.28
C PHE A 13 19.17 21.23 -16.55
N LEU A 14 18.36 20.28 -16.09
CA LEU A 14 18.62 18.85 -16.29
C LEU A 14 18.28 18.34 -17.69
N GLU A 15 17.46 19.07 -18.46
CA GLU A 15 17.09 18.70 -19.83
C GLU A 15 18.30 18.75 -20.78
N SER A 16 19.27 19.63 -20.52
CA SER A 16 20.47 19.80 -21.34
C SER A 16 21.67 18.92 -20.93
N VAL A 17 21.55 18.07 -19.90
CA VAL A 17 22.67 17.24 -19.40
C VAL A 17 22.57 15.81 -19.96
N GLU A 18 23.17 15.55 -21.12
CA GLU A 18 23.08 14.23 -21.80
C GLU A 18 23.62 13.07 -20.97
N LYS A 19 24.73 13.30 -20.23
CA LYS A 19 25.42 12.31 -19.38
C LYS A 19 24.58 11.79 -18.19
N MET A 20 23.38 12.35 -17.99
CA MET A 20 22.46 12.02 -16.90
C MET A 20 21.08 11.59 -17.42
N SER A 21 20.94 11.27 -18.71
CA SER A 21 19.66 10.94 -19.34
C SER A 21 18.91 9.78 -18.68
N SER A 22 19.62 8.73 -18.25
CA SER A 22 19.07 7.61 -17.48
C SER A 22 18.67 7.97 -16.05
N GLU A 23 19.38 8.92 -15.43
CA GLU A 23 19.21 9.28 -14.03
C GLU A 23 18.17 10.39 -13.82
N ARG A 24 17.73 11.07 -14.90
CA ARG A 24 16.71 12.13 -14.89
C ARG A 24 15.39 11.72 -14.23
N GLU A 25 15.09 10.42 -14.16
CA GLU A 25 13.88 9.91 -13.49
C GLU A 25 13.92 10.05 -11.96
N PHE A 26 15.12 10.09 -11.38
CA PHE A 26 15.34 10.12 -9.94
C PHE A 26 15.52 11.54 -9.38
N PHE A 27 15.80 12.52 -10.24
CA PHE A 27 15.99 13.91 -9.82
C PHE A 27 14.64 14.60 -9.62
N THR A 28 14.34 14.88 -8.35
CA THR A 28 13.12 15.57 -7.91
C THR A 28 13.13 17.06 -8.26
N VAL A 29 14.32 17.66 -8.39
CA VAL A 29 14.52 19.09 -8.68
C VAL A 29 14.69 19.27 -10.19
N GLY A 30 13.71 19.89 -10.86
CA GLY A 30 13.83 20.32 -12.28
C GLY A 30 12.75 19.83 -13.25
N LYS A 31 11.86 18.92 -12.84
CA LYS A 31 10.74 18.43 -13.68
C LYS A 31 9.43 19.20 -13.53
N PHE A 32 9.32 20.11 -12.58
CA PHE A 32 8.08 20.87 -12.33
C PHE A 32 7.90 22.03 -13.32
N THR A 33 6.66 22.38 -13.60
CA THR A 33 6.26 23.59 -14.33
C THR A 33 5.69 24.62 -13.35
N CYS A 34 6.22 25.84 -13.36
CA CYS A 34 5.72 26.94 -12.54
C CYS A 34 5.32 28.14 -13.43
N PRO A 35 4.43 29.03 -12.95
CA PRO A 35 4.13 30.28 -13.64
C PRO A 35 5.38 31.15 -13.87
N PRO A 36 5.36 32.06 -14.85
CA PRO A 36 6.49 32.97 -15.08
C PRO A 36 6.73 33.90 -13.89
N SER A 37 7.94 34.49 -13.84
CA SER A 37 8.25 35.55 -12.87
C SER A 37 7.28 36.74 -12.98
N LEU A 38 7.19 37.55 -11.92
CA LEU A 38 6.20 38.63 -11.80
C LEU A 38 6.32 39.76 -12.85
N GLY A 39 7.34 39.76 -13.72
CA GLY A 39 7.53 40.78 -14.76
C GLY A 39 6.33 40.92 -15.70
N ILE A 40 5.85 39.82 -16.31
CA ILE A 40 4.68 39.84 -17.20
C ILE A 40 3.41 40.24 -16.43
N PRO A 41 3.07 39.62 -15.28
CA PRO A 41 1.91 40.02 -14.47
C PRO A 41 1.89 41.50 -14.07
N ILE A 42 3.07 42.08 -13.76
CA ILE A 42 3.20 43.50 -13.43
C ILE A 42 2.94 44.36 -14.67
N LEU A 43 3.52 44.02 -15.83
CA LEU A 43 3.27 44.75 -17.07
C LEU A 43 1.80 44.67 -17.50
N ALA A 44 1.17 43.51 -17.31
CA ALA A 44 -0.27 43.34 -17.52
C ALA A 44 -1.09 44.27 -16.61
N SER A 45 -0.67 44.50 -15.35
CA SER A 45 -1.34 45.43 -14.44
C SER A 45 -1.22 46.89 -14.83
N VAL A 46 -0.08 47.33 -15.40
CA VAL A 46 0.11 48.72 -15.85
C VAL A 46 -0.36 48.94 -17.30
N THR A 47 -0.86 47.90 -17.97
CA THR A 47 -1.43 48.00 -19.31
C THR A 47 -2.78 48.72 -19.26
N PRO A 48 -3.03 49.74 -20.09
CA PRO A 48 -4.30 50.47 -20.10
C PRO A 48 -5.51 49.56 -20.34
N GLY A 49 -6.62 49.82 -19.66
CA GLY A 49 -7.81 48.95 -19.69
C GLY A 49 -8.53 48.86 -21.04
N ASP A 50 -8.19 49.71 -22.01
CA ASP A 50 -8.68 49.64 -23.40
C ASP A 50 -7.86 48.70 -24.29
N VAL A 51 -6.85 48.02 -23.73
CA VAL A 51 -5.98 47.06 -24.43
C VAL A 51 -6.34 45.64 -23.99
N GLU A 52 -6.65 44.78 -24.96
CA GLU A 52 -6.88 43.36 -24.72
C GLU A 52 -5.53 42.66 -24.46
N ILE A 53 -5.47 41.84 -23.42
CA ILE A 53 -4.25 41.13 -23.01
C ILE A 53 -4.46 39.62 -23.19
N ASN A 54 -3.50 38.99 -23.85
CA ASN A 54 -3.35 37.55 -23.91
C ASN A 54 -1.98 37.13 -23.35
N PHE A 55 -1.88 35.91 -22.83
CA PHE A 55 -0.63 35.37 -22.29
C PHE A 55 -0.41 33.93 -22.77
N VAL A 56 0.73 33.72 -23.43
CA VAL A 56 1.20 32.42 -23.91
C VAL A 56 2.48 32.03 -23.19
N ASP A 57 2.45 30.85 -22.58
CA ASP A 57 3.59 30.24 -21.88
C ASP A 57 4.20 29.10 -22.72
N ASP A 58 5.06 29.46 -23.68
CA ASP A 58 5.80 28.50 -24.52
C ASP A 58 6.67 27.57 -23.66
N ASN A 59 7.15 28.07 -22.51
CA ASN A 59 7.91 27.28 -21.55
C ASN A 59 7.08 26.17 -20.87
N ALA A 60 5.78 26.39 -20.67
CA ALA A 60 4.84 25.37 -20.19
C ALA A 60 4.30 24.44 -21.29
N GLY A 61 4.76 24.59 -22.54
CA GLY A 61 4.38 23.77 -23.68
C GLY A 61 3.16 24.28 -24.46
N GLU A 62 2.70 25.50 -24.19
CA GLU A 62 1.66 26.12 -25.01
C GLU A 62 2.18 26.50 -26.39
N LYS A 63 1.33 26.36 -27.42
CA LYS A 63 1.69 26.77 -28.77
C LYS A 63 1.31 28.22 -28.99
N ILE A 64 2.24 28.98 -29.57
CA ILE A 64 1.99 30.37 -29.98
C ILE A 64 1.17 30.34 -31.27
N ASP A 65 -0.03 30.91 -31.23
CA ASP A 65 -0.84 31.17 -32.42
C ASP A 65 -0.48 32.56 -32.98
N PHE A 66 0.16 32.58 -34.16
CA PHE A 66 0.58 33.81 -34.82
C PHE A 66 -0.56 34.49 -35.61
N ASP A 67 -1.72 33.83 -35.71
CA ASP A 67 -2.85 34.27 -36.53
C ASP A 67 -4.08 34.65 -35.67
N ASP A 68 -3.89 34.81 -34.36
CA ASP A 68 -4.94 35.07 -33.35
C ASP A 68 -5.43 36.53 -33.28
N GLY A 69 -5.10 37.35 -34.28
CA GLY A 69 -5.45 38.78 -34.33
C GLY A 69 -4.64 39.67 -33.38
N THR A 70 -3.52 39.21 -32.82
CA THR A 70 -2.62 40.04 -32.01
C THR A 70 -2.00 41.19 -32.80
N ASP A 71 -2.03 42.40 -32.22
CA ASP A 71 -1.38 43.60 -32.76
C ASP A 71 0.11 43.68 -32.38
N ILE A 72 0.45 43.36 -31.12
CA ILE A 72 1.82 43.37 -30.60
C ILE A 72 2.14 42.07 -29.88
N TYR A 73 3.21 41.38 -30.32
CA TYR A 73 3.81 40.30 -29.57
C TYR A 73 4.91 40.84 -28.64
N ALA A 74 4.66 40.79 -27.33
CA ALA A 74 5.56 41.26 -26.29
C ALA A 74 6.36 40.09 -25.72
N ILE A 75 7.59 39.91 -26.21
CA ILE A 75 8.48 38.82 -25.82
C ILE A 75 9.25 39.25 -24.58
N ASN A 76 8.98 38.60 -23.44
CA ASN A 76 9.73 38.81 -22.20
C ASN A 76 10.73 37.67 -22.01
N SER A 77 12.03 37.97 -21.96
CA SER A 77 13.05 36.92 -21.83
C SER A 77 14.22 37.26 -20.90
N PHE A 78 14.74 36.22 -20.26
CA PHE A 78 16.05 36.22 -19.60
C PHE A 78 17.04 35.32 -20.39
N THR A 79 18.33 35.34 -20.04
CA THR A 79 19.41 34.85 -20.93
C THR A 79 19.23 33.42 -21.47
N PRO A 80 18.85 32.40 -20.69
CA PRO A 80 18.58 31.04 -21.18
C PRO A 80 17.49 30.95 -22.24
N GLN A 81 16.53 31.87 -22.21
CA GLN A 81 15.45 31.97 -23.20
C GLN A 81 15.87 32.72 -24.47
N GLY A 82 17.07 33.33 -24.49
CA GLY A 82 17.48 34.25 -25.55
C GLY A 82 17.39 33.65 -26.96
N THR A 83 17.83 32.40 -27.14
CA THR A 83 17.76 31.72 -28.46
C THR A 83 16.32 31.61 -28.93
N ARG A 84 15.43 31.09 -28.08
CA ARG A 84 14.03 30.90 -28.40
C ARG A 84 13.30 32.23 -28.58
N ALA A 85 13.65 33.25 -27.81
CA ALA A 85 13.13 34.61 -27.96
C ALA A 85 13.45 35.21 -29.34
N LEU A 86 14.68 35.00 -29.83
CA LEU A 86 15.11 35.45 -31.16
C LEU A 86 14.40 34.69 -32.29
N GLU A 87 14.20 33.38 -32.13
CA GLU A 87 13.41 32.57 -33.08
C GLU A 87 11.96 33.04 -33.18
N ILE A 88 11.30 33.27 -32.04
CA ILE A 88 9.93 33.77 -32.00
C ILE A 88 9.85 35.15 -32.64
N ALA A 89 10.80 36.04 -32.35
CA ALA A 89 10.88 37.37 -32.96
C ALA A 89 11.03 37.28 -34.49
N ALA A 90 11.91 36.40 -34.98
CA ALA A 90 12.14 36.19 -36.41
C ALA A 90 10.87 35.66 -37.12
N GLU A 91 10.14 34.73 -36.51
CA GLU A 91 8.90 34.18 -37.05
C GLU A 91 7.79 35.25 -37.12
N CYS A 92 7.61 36.02 -36.03
CA CYS A 92 6.67 37.14 -36.03
C CYS A 92 7.01 38.15 -37.13
N LYS A 93 8.29 38.49 -37.30
CA LYS A 93 8.75 39.41 -38.33
C LYS A 93 8.53 38.88 -39.74
N ALA A 94 8.79 37.60 -39.98
CA ALA A 94 8.52 36.95 -41.27
C ALA A 94 7.03 37.02 -41.66
N ARG A 95 6.14 37.10 -40.66
CA ARG A 95 4.69 37.25 -40.80
C ARG A 95 4.21 38.70 -40.77
N GLY A 96 5.11 39.68 -40.74
CA GLY A 96 4.78 41.10 -40.72
C GLY A 96 4.07 41.57 -39.44
N LYS A 97 4.26 40.87 -38.31
CA LYS A 97 3.69 41.23 -37.00
C LYS A 97 4.60 42.22 -36.27
N THR A 98 4.00 43.12 -35.49
CA THR A 98 4.76 44.01 -34.60
C THR A 98 5.29 43.22 -33.40
N VAL A 99 6.60 43.34 -33.13
CA VAL A 99 7.28 42.64 -32.04
C VAL A 99 8.01 43.62 -31.14
N VAL A 100 7.83 43.44 -29.83
CA VAL A 100 8.56 44.16 -28.79
C VAL A 100 9.29 43.16 -27.92
N ALA A 101 10.58 43.39 -27.67
CA ALA A 101 11.37 42.58 -26.75
C ALA A 101 11.65 43.34 -25.44
N GLY A 102 11.56 42.66 -24.31
CA GLY A 102 11.89 43.20 -23.00
C GLY A 102 12.31 42.12 -22.01
N GLY A 103 12.72 42.55 -20.82
CA GLY A 103 13.25 41.66 -19.78
C GLY A 103 14.77 41.74 -19.67
N MET A 104 15.34 40.81 -18.92
CA MET A 104 16.74 40.85 -18.52
C MET A 104 17.70 40.68 -19.69
N PHE A 105 17.40 39.77 -20.62
CA PHE A 105 18.28 39.51 -21.76
C PHE A 105 18.27 40.66 -22.79
N PRO A 106 17.10 41.14 -23.27
CA PRO A 106 17.07 42.29 -24.18
C PRO A 106 17.66 43.58 -23.58
N SER A 107 17.64 43.73 -22.25
CA SER A 107 18.22 44.89 -21.57
C SER A 107 19.76 44.97 -21.66
N PHE A 108 20.44 43.82 -21.75
CA PHE A 108 21.91 43.77 -21.81
C PHE A 108 22.45 43.34 -23.18
N MET A 109 21.62 42.73 -24.02
CA MET A 109 21.96 42.20 -25.34
C MET A 109 20.99 42.75 -26.40
N SER A 110 20.66 44.04 -26.32
CA SER A 110 19.69 44.69 -27.23
C SER A 110 20.08 44.57 -28.71
N GLU A 111 21.38 44.52 -28.99
CA GLU A 111 21.96 44.37 -30.32
C GLU A 111 21.64 43.03 -30.98
N GLU A 112 21.41 41.97 -30.21
CA GLU A 112 21.02 40.65 -30.73
C GLU A 112 19.61 40.69 -31.35
N PHE A 113 18.76 41.63 -30.93
CA PHE A 113 17.42 41.83 -31.47
C PHE A 113 17.39 42.81 -32.66
N SER A 114 18.53 43.37 -33.04
CA SER A 114 18.62 44.36 -34.12
C SER A 114 18.09 43.78 -35.43
N GLY A 115 17.06 44.42 -35.99
CA GLY A 115 16.42 43.96 -37.21
C GLY A 115 15.56 42.70 -37.05
N LEU A 116 15.24 42.25 -35.83
CA LEU A 116 14.26 41.19 -35.57
C LEU A 116 13.00 41.69 -34.85
N VAL A 117 13.09 42.85 -34.18
CA VAL A 117 11.97 43.47 -33.46
C VAL A 117 11.80 44.93 -33.87
N ASP A 118 10.62 45.47 -33.65
CA ASP A 118 10.31 46.88 -33.90
C ASP A 118 10.77 47.78 -32.76
N SER A 119 10.83 47.25 -31.53
CA SER A 119 11.27 47.98 -30.34
C SER A 119 11.88 47.07 -29.27
N VAL A 120 12.87 47.59 -28.54
CA VAL A 120 13.44 46.96 -27.33
C VAL A 120 13.22 47.85 -26.10
N CYS A 121 12.68 47.26 -25.03
CA CYS A 121 12.58 47.88 -23.71
C CYS A 121 13.80 47.52 -22.84
N ILE A 122 14.58 48.52 -22.44
CA ILE A 122 15.78 48.37 -21.61
C ILE A 122 15.52 48.84 -20.18
N GLY A 123 15.75 47.93 -19.22
CA GLY A 123 15.59 48.17 -17.78
C GLY A 123 14.19 47.87 -17.26
N GLU A 124 13.81 48.51 -16.15
CA GLU A 124 12.47 48.39 -15.55
C GLU A 124 11.41 49.02 -16.46
N GLY A 125 10.54 48.18 -17.04
CA GLY A 125 9.63 48.54 -18.14
C GLY A 125 8.36 49.29 -17.73
N GLU A 126 8.07 49.44 -16.45
CA GLU A 126 6.80 49.97 -15.95
C GLU A 126 6.54 51.41 -16.39
N TYR A 127 7.59 52.24 -16.46
CA TYR A 127 7.47 53.62 -16.95
C TYR A 127 7.48 53.75 -18.47
N THR A 128 8.13 52.82 -19.17
CA THR A 128 8.27 52.88 -20.63
C THR A 128 7.15 52.15 -21.35
N TRP A 129 6.45 51.22 -20.69
CA TRP A 129 5.41 50.39 -21.31
C TRP A 129 4.21 51.22 -21.79
N GLY A 130 3.71 52.14 -20.96
CA GLY A 130 2.61 53.02 -21.35
C GLY A 130 2.98 53.98 -22.49
N GLU A 131 4.21 54.50 -22.47
CA GLU A 131 4.76 55.33 -23.55
C GLU A 131 4.84 54.53 -24.86
N LEU A 132 5.36 53.30 -24.80
CA LEU A 132 5.47 52.42 -25.97
C LEU A 132 4.11 52.12 -26.59
N LEU A 133 3.12 51.75 -25.78
CA LEU A 133 1.77 51.44 -26.28
C LEU A 133 1.08 52.67 -26.88
N SER A 134 1.32 53.86 -26.32
CA SER A 134 0.85 55.13 -26.87
C SER A 134 1.51 55.43 -28.21
N ASP A 135 2.84 55.29 -28.30
CA ASP A 135 3.60 55.54 -29.51
C ASP A 135 3.23 54.56 -30.63
N TYR A 136 2.91 53.30 -30.30
CA TYR A 136 2.35 52.33 -31.25
C TYR A 136 1.00 52.80 -31.82
N LYS A 137 0.06 53.19 -30.96
CA LYS A 137 -1.27 53.70 -31.38
C LYS A 137 -1.14 54.93 -32.30
N ASN A 138 -0.11 55.74 -32.10
CA ASN A 138 0.17 56.94 -32.90
C ASN A 138 1.07 56.69 -34.12
N GLY A 139 1.48 55.44 -34.38
CA GLY A 139 2.34 55.09 -35.51
C GLY A 139 3.78 55.63 -35.42
N CYS A 140 4.26 55.97 -34.22
CA CYS A 140 5.56 56.58 -33.96
C CYS A 140 6.45 55.76 -33.02
N LEU A 141 6.39 54.43 -33.15
CA LEU A 141 7.14 53.50 -32.30
C LEU A 141 8.66 53.74 -32.42
N LYS A 142 9.32 53.96 -31.28
CA LYS A 142 10.77 54.12 -31.18
C LYS A 142 11.48 52.76 -31.20
N PRO A 143 12.71 52.67 -31.73
CA PRO A 143 13.47 51.42 -31.73
C PRO A 143 13.93 51.00 -30.33
N VAL A 144 14.10 51.94 -29.39
CA VAL A 144 14.55 51.67 -28.02
C VAL A 144 13.79 52.54 -27.04
N TYR A 145 13.21 51.93 -26.00
CA TYR A 145 12.69 52.61 -24.83
C TYR A 145 13.53 52.26 -23.62
N LYS A 146 14.10 53.27 -22.95
CA LYS A 146 14.97 53.08 -21.79
C LYS A 146 14.38 53.80 -20.59
N SER A 147 14.23 53.08 -19.49
CA SER A 147 13.73 53.65 -18.25
C SER A 147 14.65 54.76 -17.74
N SER A 148 14.10 55.94 -17.44
CA SER A 148 14.88 57.11 -17.02
C SER A 148 15.22 57.14 -15.53
N LYS A 149 14.51 56.35 -14.72
CA LYS A 149 14.66 56.25 -13.26
C LYS A 149 14.20 54.88 -12.74
N PRO A 150 14.71 54.41 -11.59
CA PRO A 150 14.19 53.19 -10.94
C PRO A 150 12.72 53.35 -10.54
N VAL A 151 11.96 52.27 -10.60
CA VAL A 151 10.54 52.24 -10.21
C VAL A 151 10.34 52.47 -8.72
N ASP A 152 9.35 53.28 -8.38
CA ASP A 152 8.91 53.44 -7.00
C ASP A 152 8.04 52.26 -6.56
N MET A 153 8.53 51.48 -5.59
CA MET A 153 7.83 50.30 -5.06
C MET A 153 6.51 50.66 -4.35
N ALA A 154 6.33 51.91 -3.90
CA ALA A 154 5.08 52.38 -3.31
C ALA A 154 3.99 52.70 -4.35
N ALA A 155 4.36 52.82 -5.63
CA ALA A 155 3.44 53.11 -6.73
C ALA A 155 3.16 51.87 -7.62
N MET A 156 3.64 50.70 -7.21
CA MET A 156 3.47 49.46 -7.97
C MET A 156 2.04 48.92 -7.83
N PRO A 157 1.35 48.55 -8.92
CA PRO A 157 0.06 47.88 -8.82
C PRO A 157 0.21 46.41 -8.39
N GLU A 158 -0.87 45.83 -7.88
CA GLU A 158 -0.94 44.38 -7.64
C GLU A 158 -0.80 43.62 -8.98
N PRO A 159 0.10 42.63 -9.09
CA PRO A 159 0.31 41.86 -10.34
C PRO A 159 -0.93 41.06 -10.77
N ARG A 160 -1.29 41.11 -12.07
CA ARG A 160 -2.40 40.36 -12.69
C ARG A 160 -2.07 38.87 -12.85
N ARG A 161 -2.19 38.09 -11.78
CA ARG A 161 -1.94 36.61 -11.76
C ARG A 161 -3.08 35.78 -12.36
N ASP A 162 -4.27 36.38 -12.49
CA ASP A 162 -5.44 35.76 -13.11
C ASP A 162 -5.19 35.32 -14.57
N ILE A 163 -4.23 35.94 -15.26
CA ILE A 163 -3.81 35.58 -16.63
C ILE A 163 -3.27 34.15 -16.75
N PHE A 164 -2.91 33.51 -15.64
CA PHE A 164 -2.40 32.14 -15.63
C PHE A 164 -3.06 31.19 -14.60
N TYR A 165 -3.93 31.67 -13.70
CA TYR A 165 -4.56 30.83 -12.66
C TYR A 165 -5.47 29.71 -13.16
N ASN A 166 -5.98 29.81 -14.38
CA ASN A 166 -6.86 28.83 -15.00
C ASN A 166 -6.10 27.80 -15.85
N LYS A 167 -4.77 27.94 -16.00
CA LYS A 167 -3.95 27.01 -16.77
C LYS A 167 -3.67 25.75 -15.95
N THR A 168 -3.93 24.57 -16.52
CA THR A 168 -3.74 23.26 -15.87
C THR A 168 -2.33 22.69 -16.07
N CYS A 169 -1.48 23.37 -16.85
CA CYS A 169 -0.11 22.94 -17.17
C CYS A 169 0.89 23.12 -16.02
N TYR A 170 0.54 23.81 -14.94
CA TYR A 170 1.45 24.07 -13.81
C TYR A 170 1.35 23.02 -12.70
N ASP A 171 2.51 22.55 -12.25
CA ASP A 171 2.69 21.61 -11.13
C ASP A 171 2.95 22.33 -9.79
N TRP A 172 2.69 23.64 -9.74
CA TRP A 172 3.09 24.54 -8.66
C TRP A 172 1.85 25.24 -8.05
N ASP A 173 1.59 25.01 -6.76
CA ASP A 173 0.49 25.64 -5.99
C ASP A 173 1.01 26.69 -5.00
N GLU A 174 1.88 27.57 -5.48
CA GLU A 174 2.36 28.70 -4.68
C GLU A 174 2.28 29.99 -5.47
N ASP A 175 1.90 31.07 -4.80
CA ASP A 175 1.87 32.40 -5.38
C ASP A 175 3.18 33.14 -5.18
N LEU A 176 3.71 33.75 -6.24
CA LEU A 176 4.92 34.56 -6.17
C LEU A 176 4.62 35.94 -5.61
N ILE A 177 5.45 36.49 -4.72
CA ILE A 177 5.42 37.90 -4.30
C ILE A 177 6.82 38.53 -4.38
N GLN A 178 6.86 39.83 -4.69
CA GLN A 178 8.06 40.65 -4.62
C GLN A 178 7.86 41.76 -3.58
N LEU A 179 8.77 41.81 -2.62
CA LEU A 179 8.83 42.80 -1.54
C LEU A 179 9.91 43.85 -1.81
N THR A 180 10.96 43.51 -2.57
CA THR A 180 12.11 44.40 -2.77
C THR A 180 12.57 44.49 -4.22
N ARG A 181 13.27 45.58 -4.55
CA ARG A 181 14.05 45.70 -5.80
C ARG A 181 15.41 46.32 -5.54
N GLY A 182 16.38 45.92 -6.36
CA GLY A 182 17.79 46.27 -6.22
C GLY A 182 18.49 45.39 -5.19
N CYS A 183 19.82 45.43 -5.16
CA CYS A 183 20.62 44.61 -4.25
C CYS A 183 21.94 45.28 -3.88
N LEU A 184 22.34 45.16 -2.61
CA LEU A 184 23.60 45.70 -2.08
C LEU A 184 24.83 44.86 -2.46
N TYR A 185 24.63 43.57 -2.79
CA TYR A 185 25.70 42.65 -3.14
C TYR A 185 25.89 42.53 -4.64
N ASN A 186 27.16 42.56 -5.07
CA ASN A 186 27.56 42.38 -6.47
C ASN A 186 28.04 40.94 -6.71
N CYS A 187 27.14 39.97 -6.52
CA CYS A 187 27.44 38.55 -6.70
C CYS A 187 27.85 38.24 -8.15
N ALA A 188 28.69 37.24 -8.36
CA ALA A 188 29.35 36.97 -9.63
C ALA A 188 28.38 36.89 -10.83
N MET A 189 27.37 36.02 -10.77
CA MET A 189 26.38 35.80 -11.84
C MET A 189 25.17 36.74 -11.77
N CYS A 190 25.03 37.54 -10.72
CA CYS A 190 23.82 38.31 -10.49
C CYS A 190 23.80 39.57 -11.37
N ILE A 191 22.70 39.79 -12.06
CA ILE A 191 22.49 40.97 -12.91
C ILE A 191 21.63 42.05 -12.20
N ILE A 192 21.01 41.72 -11.07
CA ILE A 192 20.09 42.60 -10.33
C ILE A 192 20.73 43.96 -9.99
N PRO A 193 21.97 44.05 -9.46
CA PRO A 193 22.56 45.35 -9.11
C PRO A 193 22.73 46.29 -10.31
N ARG A 194 22.92 45.75 -11.52
CA ARG A 194 23.05 46.55 -12.75
C ARG A 194 21.72 46.82 -13.42
N HIS A 195 20.77 45.89 -13.33
CA HIS A 195 19.45 46.04 -13.93
C HIS A 195 18.50 46.91 -13.08
N MET A 196 18.48 46.69 -11.77
CA MET A 196 17.54 47.32 -10.81
C MET A 196 18.25 48.28 -9.84
N GLY A 197 19.57 48.44 -9.94
CA GLY A 197 20.36 49.33 -9.09
C GLY A 197 20.87 48.68 -7.80
N THR A 198 21.80 49.38 -7.15
CA THR A 198 22.53 48.91 -5.95
C THR A 198 21.87 49.28 -4.62
N ARG A 199 20.72 49.96 -4.65
CA ARG A 199 19.96 50.35 -3.46
C ARG A 199 18.71 49.50 -3.35
N LEU A 200 18.46 48.96 -2.15
CA LEU A 200 17.23 48.25 -1.82
C LEU A 200 16.06 49.24 -1.74
N ARG A 201 15.01 48.95 -2.51
CA ARG A 201 13.72 49.64 -2.47
C ARG A 201 12.69 48.67 -1.93
N PHE A 202 11.84 49.12 -1.01
CA PHE A 202 10.90 48.28 -0.28
C PHE A 202 9.46 48.57 -0.71
N LYS A 203 8.66 47.53 -0.91
CA LYS A 203 7.21 47.64 -0.97
C LYS A 203 6.69 48.06 0.41
N PRO A 204 5.73 48.98 0.53
CA PRO A 204 5.10 49.28 1.82
C PRO A 204 4.47 48.02 2.44
N ILE A 205 4.60 47.86 3.76
CA ILE A 205 4.16 46.63 4.47
C ILE A 205 2.64 46.42 4.34
N ASP A 206 1.85 47.50 4.46
CA ASP A 206 0.39 47.45 4.31
C ASP A 206 -0.03 47.00 2.90
N MET A 207 0.72 47.41 1.87
CA MET A 207 0.53 46.97 0.51
C MET A 207 0.91 45.49 0.34
N ALA A 208 2.04 45.05 0.91
CA ALA A 208 2.46 43.65 0.87
C ALA A 208 1.43 42.72 1.56
N VAL A 209 0.95 43.10 2.76
CA VAL A 209 -0.07 42.35 3.52
C VAL A 209 -1.37 42.24 2.72
N ARG A 210 -1.82 43.35 2.10
CA ARG A 210 -3.02 43.38 1.26
C ARG A 210 -2.89 42.45 0.07
N GLU A 211 -1.78 42.52 -0.67
CA GLU A 211 -1.52 41.64 -1.79
C GLU A 211 -1.52 40.17 -1.36
N ILE A 212 -0.84 39.82 -0.25
CA ILE A 212 -0.79 38.46 0.29
C ILE A 212 -2.18 37.94 0.68
N SER A 213 -3.03 38.81 1.23
CA SER A 213 -4.39 38.44 1.64
C SER A 213 -5.30 38.07 0.46
N HIS A 214 -4.98 38.55 -0.75
CA HIS A 214 -5.73 38.27 -1.97
C HIS A 214 -5.17 37.07 -2.78
N LEU A 215 -4.02 36.50 -2.39
CA LEU A 215 -3.41 35.39 -3.11
C LEU A 215 -4.27 34.13 -3.03
N LYS A 216 -4.39 33.43 -4.17
CA LYS A 216 -5.21 32.22 -4.37
C LYS A 216 -4.73 31.06 -3.51
N PHE A 217 -3.41 30.87 -3.44
CA PHE A 217 -2.80 29.74 -2.75
C PHE A 217 -2.41 30.09 -1.31
N GLU A 218 -2.34 29.07 -0.45
CA GLU A 218 -1.87 29.19 0.92
C GLU A 218 -0.33 29.32 1.00
N ASN A 219 0.35 28.63 0.09
CA ASN A 219 1.81 28.71 -0.07
C ASN A 219 2.17 29.95 -0.90
N VAL A 220 3.17 30.70 -0.43
CA VAL A 220 3.62 31.96 -1.02
C VAL A 220 5.14 31.95 -1.14
N TYR A 221 5.66 32.15 -2.34
CA TYR A 221 7.10 32.25 -2.59
C TYR A 221 7.53 33.71 -2.70
N LEU A 222 8.38 34.14 -1.76
CA LEU A 222 9.05 35.42 -1.80
C LEU A 222 10.21 35.35 -2.79
N THR A 223 10.07 36.06 -3.89
CA THR A 223 11.05 36.08 -4.99
C THR A 223 12.32 36.87 -4.68
N ASP A 224 12.43 37.43 -3.46
CA ASP A 224 13.55 38.26 -3.02
C ASP A 224 14.57 37.46 -2.21
N ASP A 225 15.84 37.46 -2.66
CA ASP A 225 16.94 36.86 -1.90
C ASP A 225 17.46 37.76 -0.75
N SER A 226 16.82 38.91 -0.53
CA SER A 226 17.36 39.99 0.29
C SER A 226 16.79 40.05 1.72
N LEU A 227 15.63 39.42 1.96
CA LEU A 227 14.83 39.61 3.17
C LEU A 227 15.60 39.26 4.45
N PHE A 228 16.52 38.32 4.36
CA PHE A 228 17.31 37.83 5.48
C PHE A 228 18.65 38.56 5.66
N PHE A 229 19.01 39.54 4.83
CA PHE A 229 20.32 40.20 4.91
C PHE A 229 20.54 40.91 6.26
N PRO A 230 21.79 40.91 6.78
CA PRO A 230 22.12 41.41 8.12
C PRO A 230 22.09 42.94 8.26
N HIS A 231 21.72 43.67 7.21
CA HIS A 231 21.69 45.13 7.23
C HIS A 231 20.52 45.64 8.06
N ARG A 232 20.76 46.67 8.88
CA ARG A 232 19.78 47.24 9.81
C ARG A 232 18.41 47.54 9.17
N ASN A 233 18.39 48.28 8.06
CA ASN A 233 17.14 48.66 7.40
C ASN A 233 16.36 47.45 6.86
N MET A 234 17.07 46.40 6.40
CA MET A 234 16.43 45.16 5.96
C MET A 234 15.86 44.40 7.14
N ARG A 235 16.62 44.29 8.24
CA ARG A 235 16.16 43.64 9.47
C ARG A 235 14.90 44.31 10.02
N GLU A 236 14.90 45.63 10.14
CA GLU A 236 13.74 46.40 10.60
C GLU A 236 12.52 46.16 9.71
N TYR A 237 12.70 46.13 8.38
CA TYR A 237 11.63 45.82 7.44
C TYR A 237 11.12 44.37 7.55
N ALA A 238 12.03 43.38 7.62
CA ALA A 238 11.68 41.97 7.70
C ALA A 238 10.94 41.63 8.99
N GLU A 239 11.38 42.15 10.13
CA GLU A 239 10.68 41.95 11.42
C GLU A 239 9.27 42.57 11.39
N ALA A 240 9.12 43.76 10.83
CA ALA A 240 7.82 44.41 10.69
C ALA A 240 6.90 43.65 9.71
N PHE A 241 7.45 43.15 8.59
CA PHE A 241 6.74 42.32 7.64
C PHE A 241 6.23 41.02 8.28
N PHE A 242 7.12 40.26 8.95
CA PHE A 242 6.75 38.98 9.58
C PHE A 242 5.65 39.15 10.63
N ARG A 243 5.72 40.19 11.46
CA ARG A 243 4.65 40.49 12.44
C ARG A 243 3.32 40.81 11.77
N ALA A 244 3.34 41.48 10.63
CA ALA A 244 2.14 41.90 9.93
C ALA A 244 1.46 40.75 9.17
N VAL A 245 2.22 39.75 8.70
CA VAL A 245 1.68 38.59 7.97
C VAL A 245 1.36 37.39 8.86
N GLU A 246 1.87 37.33 10.10
CA GLU A 246 1.58 36.25 11.08
C GLU A 246 0.07 35.94 11.20
N PRO A 247 -0.85 36.92 11.27
CA PRO A 247 -2.29 36.66 11.36
C PRO A 247 -2.94 36.07 10.09
N LEU A 248 -2.25 36.11 8.94
CA LEU A 248 -2.80 35.65 7.66
C LEU A 248 -2.76 34.12 7.51
N GLY A 249 -1.98 33.42 8.34
CA GLY A 249 -1.87 31.95 8.30
C GLY A 249 -1.18 31.36 7.07
N LYS A 250 -0.62 32.18 6.17
CA LYS A 250 0.07 31.74 4.94
C LYS A 250 1.38 31.00 5.25
N LYS A 251 1.83 30.15 4.32
CA LYS A 251 3.12 29.45 4.41
C LYS A 251 4.11 30.05 3.42
N PHE A 252 5.30 30.41 3.89
CA PHE A 252 6.28 31.15 3.10
C PHE A 252 7.47 30.28 2.70
N PHE A 253 7.76 30.28 1.40
CA PHE A 253 9.04 29.91 0.83
C PHE A 253 9.88 31.19 0.73
N VAL A 254 11.07 31.20 1.33
CA VAL A 254 11.99 32.35 1.31
C VAL A 254 13.35 31.94 0.76
N SER A 255 14.09 32.89 0.19
CA SER A 255 15.45 32.67 -0.29
C SER A 255 16.45 33.67 0.28
N SER A 256 17.72 33.26 0.36
CA SER A 256 18.85 34.10 0.76
C SER A 256 20.20 33.47 0.41
N THR A 257 21.28 34.05 0.93
CA THR A 257 22.66 33.53 0.92
C THR A 257 23.14 33.29 2.36
N LEU A 258 24.39 32.87 2.59
CA LEU A 258 24.92 32.78 3.96
C LEU A 258 25.24 34.13 4.60
N ALA A 259 25.12 35.24 3.85
CA ALA A 259 25.11 36.57 4.41
C ALA A 259 23.71 36.92 4.96
N LEU A 260 23.33 36.33 6.10
CA LEU A 260 21.99 36.47 6.70
C LEU A 260 21.99 36.76 8.21
N ASN A 261 20.85 37.24 8.73
CA ASN A 261 20.53 37.27 10.15
C ASN A 261 20.17 35.84 10.63
N SER A 262 21.02 35.26 11.46
CA SER A 262 20.83 33.92 12.04
C SER A 262 20.52 33.96 13.54
N GLU A 263 20.09 35.10 14.08
CA GLU A 263 19.71 35.21 15.50
C GLU A 263 18.45 34.39 15.79
N THR A 264 18.46 33.64 16.88
CA THR A 264 17.37 32.76 17.32
C THR A 264 16.01 33.46 17.34
N SER A 265 15.94 34.67 17.91
CA SER A 265 14.69 35.45 18.02
C SER A 265 14.11 35.87 16.66
N PHE A 266 14.97 36.14 15.67
CA PHE A 266 14.57 36.47 14.31
C PHE A 266 14.05 35.23 13.57
N LEU A 267 14.74 34.09 13.72
CA LEU A 267 14.30 32.81 13.15
C LEU A 267 12.99 32.31 13.77
N ASP A 268 12.79 32.51 15.08
CA ASP A 268 11.54 32.20 15.77
C ASP A 268 10.38 33.04 15.23
N LEU A 269 10.62 34.34 14.99
CA LEU A 269 9.62 35.22 14.39
C LEU A 269 9.27 34.78 12.96
N ALA A 270 10.27 34.45 12.14
CA ALA A 270 10.06 33.95 10.78
C ALA A 270 9.26 32.64 10.78
N ALA A 271 9.59 31.70 11.66
CA ALA A 271 8.86 30.43 11.80
C ALA A 271 7.40 30.64 12.21
N ARG A 272 7.14 31.51 13.20
CA ARG A 272 5.77 31.87 13.63
C ARG A 272 4.99 32.58 12.53
N ALA A 273 5.64 33.44 11.76
CA ALA A 273 5.03 34.13 10.63
C ALA A 273 4.72 33.21 9.43
N GLY A 274 5.10 31.93 9.49
CA GLY A 274 4.75 30.92 8.49
C GLY A 274 5.87 30.51 7.55
N VAL A 275 7.12 30.92 7.77
CA VAL A 275 8.25 30.42 6.95
C VAL A 275 8.40 28.91 7.15
N ARG A 276 8.41 28.15 6.05
CA ARG A 276 8.53 26.68 6.04
C ARG A 276 9.60 26.16 5.09
N ASN A 277 9.97 26.92 4.07
CA ASN A 277 11.04 26.56 3.14
C ASN A 277 12.06 27.69 3.06
N PHE A 278 13.34 27.33 3.14
CA PHE A 278 14.46 28.26 3.11
C PHE A 278 15.47 27.83 2.04
N TYR A 279 15.53 28.58 0.96
CA TYR A 279 16.47 28.35 -0.14
C TYR A 279 17.73 29.19 0.03
N CYS A 280 18.88 28.52 0.08
CA CYS A 280 20.16 29.16 0.34
C CYS A 280 21.12 28.96 -0.85
N THR A 281 21.41 30.06 -1.56
CA THR A 281 22.42 30.05 -2.62
C THR A 281 23.82 30.17 -2.02
N LEU A 282 24.71 29.28 -2.43
CA LEU A 282 26.07 29.13 -1.91
C LEU A 282 27.12 29.49 -2.96
N ASN A 283 28.34 29.76 -2.51
CA ASN A 283 29.49 30.23 -3.30
C ASN A 283 29.29 31.63 -3.92
N VAL A 284 28.39 32.44 -3.36
CA VAL A 284 28.04 33.78 -3.86
C VAL A 284 28.47 34.90 -2.92
N ASP A 285 28.45 34.64 -1.61
CA ASP A 285 28.80 35.60 -0.55
C ASP A 285 30.14 35.22 0.14
N PRO A 286 30.81 36.14 0.85
CA PRO A 286 32.12 35.86 1.45
C PRO A 286 32.18 34.65 2.38
N LEU A 287 31.09 34.34 3.10
CA LEU A 287 31.04 33.23 4.04
C LEU A 287 30.85 31.91 3.28
N SER A 288 29.93 31.84 2.32
CA SER A 288 29.73 30.64 1.49
C SER A 288 30.91 30.35 0.55
N ILE A 289 31.68 31.37 0.15
CA ILE A 289 32.94 31.18 -0.58
C ILE A 289 33.99 30.52 0.32
N LYS A 290 34.19 31.03 1.55
CA LYS A 290 35.12 30.42 2.52
C LYS A 290 34.72 28.98 2.87
N LEU A 291 33.42 28.73 2.99
CA LEU A 291 32.85 27.42 3.23
C LEU A 291 33.30 26.42 2.15
N LEU A 292 33.14 26.76 0.87
CA LEU A 292 33.56 25.87 -0.23
C LEU A 292 35.07 25.84 -0.48
N GLN A 293 35.83 26.75 0.12
CA GLN A 293 37.30 26.69 0.20
C GLN A 293 37.80 25.83 1.38
N GLY A 294 36.90 25.25 2.18
CA GLY A 294 37.25 24.33 3.27
C GLY A 294 37.46 24.99 4.64
N ASP A 295 36.99 26.23 4.85
CA ASP A 295 37.09 26.91 6.15
C ASP A 295 36.25 26.20 7.23
N LYS A 296 36.93 25.78 8.32
CA LYS A 296 36.31 25.01 9.40
C LYS A 296 35.26 25.80 10.19
N VAL A 297 35.45 27.11 10.35
CA VAL A 297 34.52 27.97 11.09
C VAL A 297 33.25 28.19 10.28
N ALA A 298 33.38 28.43 8.97
CA ALA A 298 32.26 28.54 8.06
C ALA A 298 31.47 27.21 8.01
N ARG A 299 32.16 26.06 7.97
CA ARG A 299 31.54 24.72 8.00
C ARG A 299 30.72 24.48 9.26
N ALA A 300 31.24 24.84 10.43
CA ALA A 300 30.51 24.72 11.69
C ALA A 300 29.27 25.64 11.74
N LYS A 301 29.42 26.90 11.30
CA LYS A 301 28.29 27.86 11.23
C LYS A 301 27.18 27.40 10.27
N PHE A 302 27.55 26.84 9.13
CA PHE A 302 26.58 26.31 8.16
C PHE A 302 25.75 25.18 8.77
N LYS A 303 26.40 24.19 9.39
CA LYS A 303 25.70 23.09 10.05
C LYS A 303 24.76 23.59 11.16
N ALA A 304 25.23 24.50 12.02
CA ALA A 304 24.41 25.06 13.09
C ALA A 304 23.17 25.78 12.54
N LEU A 305 23.29 26.55 11.46
CA LEU A 305 22.15 27.19 10.81
C LEU A 305 21.13 26.16 10.28
N VAL A 306 21.60 25.10 9.62
CA VAL A 306 20.73 24.04 9.10
C VAL A 306 19.99 23.34 10.24
N GLU A 307 20.66 23.07 11.36
CA GLU A 307 20.05 22.46 12.55
C GLU A 307 19.01 23.38 13.20
N GLU A 308 19.29 24.68 13.35
CA GLU A 308 18.36 25.68 13.90
C GLU A 308 17.10 25.87 13.04
N LEU A 309 17.23 25.85 11.71
CA LEU A 309 16.07 25.93 10.82
C LEU A 309 15.23 24.66 10.92
N LYS A 310 15.86 23.49 10.91
CA LYS A 310 15.17 22.19 11.04
C LYS A 310 14.44 22.03 12.37
N SER A 311 15.01 22.51 13.48
CA SER A 311 14.35 22.45 14.80
C SER A 311 13.07 23.29 14.88
N ARG A 312 12.84 24.17 13.90
CA ARG A 312 11.65 25.02 13.74
C ARG A 312 10.73 24.58 12.60
N ASP A 313 10.94 23.38 12.09
CA ASP A 313 10.19 22.84 10.95
C ASP A 313 10.33 23.69 9.68
N ILE A 314 11.51 24.30 9.49
CA ILE A 314 11.89 24.99 8.27
C ILE A 314 12.81 24.09 7.46
N ASN A 315 12.35 23.67 6.28
CA ASN A 315 13.12 22.89 5.33
C ASN A 315 14.23 23.75 4.71
N PHE A 316 15.46 23.21 4.69
CA PHE A 316 16.61 23.87 4.10
C PHE A 316 16.93 23.31 2.72
N PHE A 317 16.83 24.15 1.69
CA PHE A 317 17.22 23.84 0.32
C PHE A 317 18.58 24.49 0.05
N ALA A 318 19.60 23.68 -0.27
CA ALA A 318 20.92 24.19 -0.65
C ALA A 318 21.05 24.34 -2.19
N SER A 319 21.59 25.47 -2.67
CA SER A 319 21.91 25.65 -4.09
C SER A 319 23.38 25.98 -4.26
N PHE A 320 24.15 25.03 -4.78
CA PHE A 320 25.61 25.15 -4.88
C PHE A 320 26.05 25.58 -6.27
N GLY A 321 26.65 26.77 -6.36
CA GLY A 321 27.34 27.21 -7.57
C GLY A 321 28.77 26.70 -7.63
N ILE A 322 29.21 26.21 -8.79
CA ILE A 322 30.60 25.81 -9.07
C ILE A 322 31.15 26.46 -10.35
N GLY A 323 32.48 26.48 -10.49
CA GLY A 323 33.18 27.06 -11.64
C GLY A 323 33.76 28.45 -11.39
N ARG A 324 33.95 28.83 -10.11
CA ARG A 324 34.70 30.03 -9.74
C ARG A 324 36.19 29.85 -10.06
N ASP A 325 36.91 30.95 -10.20
CA ASP A 325 38.34 30.92 -10.54
C ASP A 325 39.23 30.25 -9.47
N TRP A 326 38.75 30.16 -8.23
CA TRP A 326 39.44 29.42 -7.17
C TRP A 326 39.05 27.95 -7.08
N ASP A 327 37.94 27.55 -7.71
CA ASP A 327 37.50 26.15 -7.70
C ASP A 327 38.52 25.29 -8.45
N ASP A 328 38.83 24.16 -7.85
CA ASP A 328 39.76 23.16 -8.35
C ASP A 328 39.05 21.81 -8.49
N ASP A 329 39.78 20.77 -8.86
CA ASP A 329 39.21 19.47 -9.16
C ASP A 329 38.51 18.80 -7.96
N SER A 330 38.78 19.26 -6.74
CA SER A 330 38.15 18.71 -5.53
C SER A 330 36.86 19.44 -5.12
N ILE A 331 36.33 20.35 -5.95
CA ILE A 331 35.10 21.10 -5.62
C ILE A 331 33.88 20.18 -5.43
N ALA A 332 33.74 19.15 -6.26
CA ALA A 332 32.63 18.21 -6.14
C ALA A 332 32.69 17.46 -4.81
N ASP A 333 33.86 16.92 -4.46
CA ASP A 333 34.08 16.20 -3.20
C ASP A 333 33.77 17.09 -1.99
N ARG A 334 34.26 18.34 -1.98
CA ARG A 334 33.99 19.29 -0.90
C ARG A 334 32.50 19.59 -0.73
N VAL A 335 31.76 19.75 -1.84
CA VAL A 335 30.31 19.97 -1.81
C VAL A 335 29.59 18.76 -1.24
N LEU A 336 29.93 17.56 -1.70
CA LEU A 336 29.33 16.30 -1.26
C LEU A 336 29.61 16.02 0.23
N GLU A 337 30.87 16.17 0.68
CA GLU A 337 31.24 16.06 2.10
C GLU A 337 30.49 17.05 2.99
N LEU A 338 30.21 18.25 2.47
CA LEU A 338 29.47 19.26 3.19
C LEU A 338 27.98 18.92 3.29
N CYS A 339 27.38 18.46 2.20
CA CYS A 339 26.01 17.95 2.18
C CYS A 339 25.82 16.83 3.20
N GLU A 340 26.73 15.86 3.24
CA GLU A 340 26.69 14.78 4.22
C GLU A 340 26.86 15.31 5.65
N PHE A 341 27.85 16.18 5.88
CA PHE A 341 28.17 16.71 7.21
C PHE A 341 27.04 17.53 7.85
N ALA A 342 26.34 18.35 7.06
CA ALA A 342 25.22 19.17 7.50
C ALA A 342 23.86 18.45 7.39
N GLY A 343 23.84 17.22 6.86
CA GLY A 343 22.61 16.45 6.65
C GLY A 343 21.66 17.10 5.64
N ILE A 344 22.18 17.64 4.54
CA ILE A 344 21.38 18.23 3.46
C ILE A 344 20.65 17.11 2.71
N THR A 345 19.32 17.25 2.58
CA THR A 345 18.44 16.27 1.92
C THR A 345 17.84 16.81 0.63
N THR A 346 17.86 18.12 0.42
CA THR A 346 17.37 18.80 -0.78
C THR A 346 18.42 19.77 -1.26
N SER A 347 18.90 19.58 -2.48
CA SER A 347 19.94 20.42 -3.06
C SER A 347 19.82 20.48 -4.57
N GLU A 348 20.26 21.59 -5.14
CA GLU A 348 20.62 21.69 -6.55
C GLU A 348 22.09 22.10 -6.71
N PHE A 349 22.63 21.88 -7.90
CA PHE A 349 23.99 22.26 -8.27
C PHE A 349 23.95 22.95 -9.61
N PHE A 350 24.69 24.04 -9.78
CA PHE A 350 24.73 24.80 -11.03
C PHE A 350 26.13 25.33 -11.32
N ILE A 351 26.42 25.55 -12.61
CA ILE A 351 27.63 26.19 -13.09
C ILE A 351 27.42 27.70 -13.12
N PHE A 352 28.40 28.47 -12.62
CA PHE A 352 28.39 29.95 -12.64
C PHE A 352 28.43 30.51 -14.07
N SER A 353 27.28 30.48 -14.74
CA SER A 353 27.13 31.03 -16.07
C SER A 353 27.37 32.55 -16.04
N PRO A 354 28.27 33.09 -16.90
CA PRO A 354 28.52 34.52 -16.98
C PRO A 354 27.37 35.20 -17.73
N TYR A 355 26.31 35.58 -17.02
CA TYR A 355 25.19 36.27 -17.67
C TYR A 355 25.57 37.68 -18.12
N PRO A 356 25.19 38.12 -19.33
CA PRO A 356 25.37 39.51 -19.77
C PRO A 356 24.85 40.50 -18.73
N GLY A 357 25.65 41.53 -18.43
CA GLY A 357 25.33 42.50 -17.38
C GLY A 357 25.76 42.11 -15.96
N SER A 358 26.37 40.93 -15.76
CA SER A 358 26.91 40.52 -14.45
C SER A 358 28.39 40.91 -14.28
N ALA A 359 28.87 40.97 -13.03
CA ALA A 359 30.29 41.20 -12.75
C ALA A 359 31.18 40.07 -13.32
N HIS A 360 30.67 38.84 -13.37
CA HIS A 360 31.39 37.70 -13.93
C HIS A 360 31.53 37.79 -15.45
N TRP A 361 30.50 38.24 -16.15
CA TRP A 361 30.53 38.46 -17.59
C TRP A 361 31.58 39.48 -17.99
N ASP A 362 31.59 40.67 -17.39
CA ASP A 362 32.57 41.71 -17.73
C ASP A 362 34.00 41.21 -17.56
N ARG A 363 34.24 40.53 -16.43
CA ARG A 363 35.56 40.02 -16.08
C ARG A 363 36.04 38.92 -17.02
N LEU A 364 35.17 37.97 -17.37
CA LEU A 364 35.55 36.89 -18.29
C LEU A 364 35.63 37.39 -19.74
N SER A 365 34.77 38.33 -20.12
CA SER A 365 34.81 38.97 -21.44
C SER A 365 36.10 39.77 -21.62
N SER A 366 36.51 40.57 -20.63
CA SER A 366 37.78 41.31 -20.67
C SER A 366 39.02 40.40 -20.70
N GLN A 367 38.87 39.14 -20.28
CA GLN A 367 39.91 38.12 -20.31
C GLN A 367 39.84 37.21 -21.55
N ASN A 368 38.90 37.45 -22.48
CA ASN A 368 38.62 36.57 -23.64
C ASN A 368 38.35 35.11 -23.23
N ARG A 369 37.64 34.91 -22.12
CA ARG A 369 37.30 33.58 -21.58
C ARG A 369 35.86 33.15 -21.87
N ILE A 370 35.05 33.96 -22.55
CA ILE A 370 33.72 33.53 -23.05
C ILE A 370 33.92 32.74 -24.33
N ILE A 371 33.40 31.50 -24.40
CA ILE A 371 33.66 30.58 -25.52
C ILE A 371 32.42 30.25 -26.36
N SER A 372 31.22 30.62 -25.90
CA SER A 372 29.96 30.42 -26.63
C SER A 372 29.05 31.62 -26.44
N ARG A 373 28.23 31.93 -27.45
CA ARG A 373 27.08 32.86 -27.37
C ARG A 373 25.76 32.17 -27.75
N GLN A 374 25.74 30.84 -27.68
CA GLN A 374 24.51 30.08 -27.84
C GLN A 374 23.67 30.22 -26.57
N TRP A 375 22.70 31.12 -26.58
CA TRP A 375 22.00 31.57 -25.37
C TRP A 375 21.23 30.47 -24.63
N HIS A 376 20.77 29.42 -25.33
CA HIS A 376 20.12 28.26 -24.69
C HIS A 376 21.06 27.51 -23.74
N LYS A 377 22.39 27.61 -23.93
CA LYS A 377 23.40 27.01 -23.04
C LYS A 377 23.60 27.77 -21.74
N TYR A 378 23.08 29.00 -21.60
CA TYR A 378 23.25 29.79 -20.37
C TYR A 378 22.33 29.35 -19.23
N ASN A 379 21.80 28.12 -19.25
CA ASN A 379 20.84 27.62 -18.27
C ASN A 379 21.48 27.14 -16.94
N GLY A 380 22.79 27.37 -16.74
CA GLY A 380 23.51 26.90 -15.56
C GLY A 380 24.07 25.48 -15.68
N ALA A 381 23.67 24.68 -16.67
CA ALA A 381 24.11 23.29 -16.80
C ALA A 381 25.25 23.09 -17.81
N ASN A 382 25.53 24.10 -18.63
CA ASN A 382 26.56 24.04 -19.67
C ASN A 382 27.74 24.96 -19.35
N VAL A 383 28.93 24.56 -19.77
CA VAL A 383 30.14 25.37 -19.66
C VAL A 383 30.26 26.29 -20.89
N VAL A 384 30.03 27.59 -20.68
CA VAL A 384 30.08 28.63 -21.74
C VAL A 384 31.29 29.56 -21.61
N PHE A 385 32.23 29.21 -20.73
CA PHE A 385 33.46 29.97 -20.49
C PHE A 385 34.64 29.04 -20.15
N LYS A 386 35.87 29.54 -20.30
CA LYS A 386 37.10 28.85 -19.91
C LYS A 386 37.37 29.03 -18.40
N PRO A 387 37.36 27.97 -17.56
CA PRO A 387 37.69 28.08 -16.13
C PRO A 387 39.18 28.37 -15.89
N ALA A 388 39.55 28.86 -14.70
CA ALA A 388 40.92 29.32 -14.42
C ALA A 388 41.88 28.18 -14.04
N LYS A 389 41.39 27.16 -13.34
CA LYS A 389 42.20 26.06 -12.77
C LYS A 389 41.89 24.67 -13.33
N MET A 390 40.93 24.56 -14.25
CA MET A 390 40.53 23.29 -14.87
C MET A 390 40.06 23.53 -16.31
N SER A 391 39.94 22.46 -17.11
CA SER A 391 39.35 22.54 -18.45
C SER A 391 37.83 22.63 -18.40
N GLU A 392 37.22 22.99 -19.53
CA GLU A 392 35.77 23.06 -19.69
C GLU A 392 35.11 21.70 -19.42
N ASP A 393 35.65 20.64 -20.02
CA ASP A 393 35.17 19.26 -19.83
C ASP A 393 35.26 18.84 -18.37
N LYS A 394 36.34 19.22 -17.68
CA LYS A 394 36.54 18.87 -16.28
C LYS A 394 35.52 19.56 -15.37
N LEU A 395 35.22 20.84 -15.61
CA LEU A 395 34.16 21.54 -14.88
C LEU A 395 32.79 20.89 -15.09
N TYR A 396 32.47 20.51 -16.32
CA TYR A 396 31.24 19.79 -16.64
C TYR A 396 31.18 18.42 -15.95
N GLU A 397 32.30 17.68 -15.87
CA GLU A 397 32.38 16.44 -15.10
C GLU A 397 32.16 16.66 -13.60
N ARG A 398 32.82 17.63 -12.97
CA ARG A 398 32.61 17.94 -11.54
C ARG A 398 31.16 18.32 -11.26
N PHE A 399 30.55 19.06 -12.17
CA PHE A 399 29.14 19.41 -12.13
C PHE A 399 28.23 18.15 -12.11
N VAL A 400 28.46 17.21 -13.03
CA VAL A 400 27.74 15.92 -13.07
C VAL A 400 28.00 15.10 -11.80
N ASP A 401 29.24 15.10 -11.30
CA ASP A 401 29.63 14.37 -10.08
C ASP A 401 28.90 14.90 -8.84
N CYS A 402 28.66 16.21 -8.72
CA CYS A 402 27.83 16.76 -7.64
C CYS A 402 26.41 16.19 -7.66
N TRP A 403 25.76 16.16 -8.84
CA TRP A 403 24.42 15.59 -8.94
C TRP A 403 24.42 14.08 -8.66
N LYS A 404 25.26 13.31 -9.35
CA LYS A 404 25.30 11.85 -9.16
C LYS A 404 25.67 11.50 -7.73
N GLY A 405 26.73 12.09 -7.19
CA GLY A 405 27.19 11.83 -5.82
C GLY A 405 26.16 12.24 -4.76
N PHE A 406 25.45 13.36 -4.93
CA PHE A 406 24.43 13.79 -3.97
C PHE A 406 23.22 12.85 -3.95
N TYR A 407 22.77 12.41 -5.12
CA TYR A 407 21.65 11.46 -5.19
C TYR A 407 22.09 10.04 -4.83
N GLU A 408 23.31 9.61 -5.13
CA GLU A 408 23.85 8.32 -4.69
C GLU A 408 23.99 8.26 -3.17
N MET A 409 24.50 9.31 -2.50
CA MET A 409 24.58 9.33 -1.04
C MET A 409 23.20 9.37 -0.36
N ASN A 410 22.21 10.01 -1.01
CA ASN A 410 20.85 10.11 -0.49
C ASN A 410 19.93 8.95 -0.94
N SER A 411 20.30 8.14 -1.94
CA SER A 411 19.53 6.96 -2.36
C SER A 411 19.39 5.95 -1.21
N LYS A 412 20.47 5.81 -0.42
CA LYS A 412 20.48 5.05 0.84
C LYS A 412 19.56 5.65 1.91
N ARG A 413 19.21 6.93 1.81
CA ARG A 413 18.33 7.68 2.73
C ARG A 413 16.89 7.84 2.21
N ASN A 414 16.54 7.14 1.13
CA ASN A 414 15.23 7.11 0.43
C ASN A 414 14.96 8.34 -0.46
N LEU A 415 14.98 8.12 -1.78
CA LEU A 415 14.75 9.13 -2.81
C LEU A 415 13.36 9.79 -2.71
N ALA A 416 12.35 9.06 -2.21
CA ALA A 416 11.01 9.59 -2.03
C ALA A 416 10.90 10.62 -0.88
N HIS A 417 11.90 10.70 0.02
CA HIS A 417 12.01 11.78 1.02
C HIS A 417 12.66 13.06 0.46
N MET A 418 13.06 13.08 -0.82
CA MET A 418 13.71 14.22 -1.47
C MET A 418 12.74 15.11 -2.25
N GLU A 419 11.45 14.75 -2.34
CA GLU A 419 10.40 15.66 -2.86
C GLU A 419 9.85 16.54 -1.71
N PRO A 420 9.67 17.85 -1.92
CA PRO A 420 9.13 18.74 -0.90
C PRO A 420 7.70 18.34 -0.55
N SER A 421 7.43 18.22 0.75
CA SER A 421 6.06 18.16 1.25
C SER A 421 5.38 19.51 1.08
N VAL A 422 4.09 19.49 0.79
CA VAL A 422 3.27 20.69 0.61
C VAL A 422 2.23 20.76 1.71
N TRP A 423 2.06 21.94 2.29
CA TRP A 423 1.03 22.18 3.29
C TRP A 423 -0.31 22.45 2.61
N VAL A 424 -1.37 21.80 3.10
CA VAL A 424 -2.77 22.02 2.72
C VAL A 424 -3.55 22.23 4.02
N GLY A 425 -3.84 23.47 4.37
CA GLY A 425 -4.28 23.84 5.72
C GLY A 425 -3.20 23.53 6.76
N ASP A 426 -3.61 22.91 7.86
CA ASP A 426 -2.70 22.47 8.92
C ASP A 426 -2.10 21.07 8.68
N GLU A 427 -2.42 20.43 7.55
CA GLU A 427 -1.94 19.09 7.22
C GLU A 427 -0.83 19.13 6.16
N MET A 428 0.24 18.38 6.44
CA MET A 428 1.31 18.15 5.48
C MET A 428 0.87 17.05 4.50
N THR A 429 0.99 17.29 3.19
CA THR A 429 0.68 16.32 2.15
C THR A 429 1.86 16.16 1.18
N VAL A 430 1.90 15.03 0.47
CA VAL A 430 2.93 14.80 -0.56
C VAL A 430 2.73 15.71 -1.77
N SER A 431 3.80 15.99 -2.51
CA SER A 431 3.77 16.86 -3.70
C SER A 431 2.75 16.38 -4.76
N LYS A 432 2.27 17.28 -5.62
CA LYS A 432 1.45 16.91 -6.79
C LYS A 432 2.13 15.88 -7.69
N SER A 433 3.46 15.94 -7.82
CA SER A 433 4.28 14.97 -8.55
C SER A 433 4.13 13.56 -7.96
N LEU A 434 4.31 13.41 -6.65
CA LEU A 434 4.11 12.13 -5.97
C LEU A 434 2.66 11.63 -6.04
N LYS A 435 1.67 12.53 -5.94
CA LYS A 435 0.25 12.17 -6.11
C LYS A 435 -0.02 11.62 -7.51
N LYS A 436 0.52 12.26 -8.56
CA LYS A 436 0.42 11.78 -9.95
C LYS A 436 1.06 10.40 -10.14
N LYS A 437 2.12 10.08 -9.40
CA LYS A 437 2.74 8.75 -9.37
C LYS A 437 1.94 7.70 -8.57
N GLY A 438 0.82 8.08 -7.94
CA GLY A 438 -0.05 7.15 -7.22
C GLY A 438 0.45 6.75 -5.82
N VAL A 439 1.41 7.50 -5.24
CA VAL A 439 2.04 7.15 -3.95
C VAL A 439 1.04 6.98 -2.79
N GLU A 440 -0.11 7.64 -2.88
CA GLU A 440 -1.20 7.56 -1.90
C GLU A 440 -1.94 6.21 -1.90
N ARG A 441 -1.62 5.30 -2.82
CA ARG A 441 -2.19 3.95 -2.90
C ARG A 441 -1.14 2.85 -2.83
N GLU A 442 0.13 3.20 -2.70
CA GLU A 442 1.21 2.21 -2.62
C GLU A 442 1.33 1.64 -1.20
N ALA A 443 1.56 0.32 -1.10
CA ALA A 443 1.80 -0.39 0.15
C ALA A 443 3.31 -0.45 0.49
N ALA A 444 3.79 0.52 1.27
CA ALA A 444 5.17 0.58 1.73
C ALA A 444 5.42 -0.33 2.93
N ILE A 445 6.54 -1.06 2.92
CA ILE A 445 6.97 -1.92 4.03
C ILE A 445 7.80 -1.06 4.99
N THR A 446 7.22 -0.70 6.14
CA THR A 446 7.84 0.25 7.09
C THR A 446 8.45 -0.40 8.32
N GLY A 447 8.00 -1.60 8.68
CA GLY A 447 8.55 -2.39 9.77
C GLY A 447 8.56 -3.87 9.42
N ILE A 448 9.61 -4.59 9.85
CA ILE A 448 9.74 -6.04 9.62
C ILE A 448 10.24 -6.75 10.89
N SER A 449 9.81 -7.99 11.09
CA SER A 449 10.36 -8.88 12.10
C SER A 449 10.49 -10.31 11.57
N ILE A 450 11.42 -11.07 12.15
CA ILE A 450 11.68 -12.46 11.80
C ILE A 450 12.13 -13.26 13.03
N ILE A 451 11.48 -14.39 13.26
CA ILE A 451 11.81 -15.39 14.28
C ILE A 451 11.92 -16.72 13.53
N SER A 452 13.14 -17.26 13.42
CA SER A 452 13.40 -18.37 12.50
C SER A 452 14.50 -19.31 12.98
N PRO A 453 14.65 -20.50 12.37
CA PRO A 453 15.76 -21.42 12.63
C PRO A 453 17.16 -20.84 12.33
N LEU A 454 17.25 -19.72 11.61
CA LEU A 454 18.52 -19.06 11.26
C LEU A 454 18.92 -17.93 12.22
N GLY A 455 17.93 -17.36 12.92
CA GLY A 455 18.07 -16.18 13.77
C GLY A 455 16.73 -15.50 14.05
N ASN A 456 16.75 -14.61 15.05
CA ASN A 456 15.57 -13.94 15.60
C ASN A 456 15.59 -12.41 15.31
N ASP A 457 16.41 -12.00 14.35
CA ASP A 457 16.50 -10.64 13.83
C ASP A 457 17.05 -10.68 12.39
N THR A 458 16.78 -9.61 11.63
CA THR A 458 17.11 -9.55 10.20
C THR A 458 18.61 -9.54 9.92
N ALA A 459 19.44 -8.96 10.79
CA ALA A 459 20.88 -8.91 10.60
C ALA A 459 21.52 -10.29 10.78
N THR A 460 21.10 -11.04 11.81
CA THR A 460 21.55 -12.42 12.05
C THR A 460 21.14 -13.34 10.91
N VAL A 461 19.91 -13.19 10.39
CA VAL A 461 19.42 -13.99 9.25
C VAL A 461 20.19 -13.66 7.97
N LEU A 462 20.40 -12.38 7.63
CA LEU A 462 21.18 -11.98 6.46
C LEU A 462 22.60 -12.54 6.51
N LYS A 463 23.26 -12.47 7.67
CA LYS A 463 24.56 -13.09 7.89
C LYS A 463 24.52 -14.61 7.69
N ALA A 464 23.47 -15.28 8.19
CA ALA A 464 23.27 -16.71 8.01
C ALA A 464 23.20 -17.12 6.53
N LEU A 465 22.45 -16.35 5.73
CA LEU A 465 22.28 -16.58 4.30
C LEU A 465 23.62 -16.46 3.56
N ARG A 466 24.41 -15.41 3.86
CA ARG A 466 25.75 -15.19 3.29
C ARG A 466 26.75 -16.27 3.67
N ASP A 467 26.72 -16.72 4.92
CA ASP A 467 27.61 -17.75 5.45
C ASP A 467 27.16 -19.17 5.08
N CYS A 468 26.03 -19.32 4.38
CA CYS A 468 25.40 -20.61 4.08
C CYS A 468 25.16 -21.47 5.33
N ARG A 469 24.78 -20.84 6.46
CA ARG A 469 24.48 -21.56 7.72
C ARG A 469 23.16 -22.32 7.61
N ASP A 470 23.17 -23.58 8.03
CA ASP A 470 21.98 -24.44 7.97
C ASP A 470 21.15 -24.36 9.25
N GLY A 471 19.86 -24.06 9.12
CA GLY A 471 18.90 -24.04 10.23
C GLY A 471 18.38 -25.42 10.61
N ILE A 472 18.51 -26.43 9.74
CA ILE A 472 18.00 -27.79 9.93
C ILE A 472 18.97 -28.61 10.77
N SER A 473 18.45 -29.25 11.82
CA SER A 473 19.18 -30.11 12.74
C SER A 473 18.31 -31.26 13.25
N ALA A 474 18.86 -32.13 14.10
CA ALA A 474 18.06 -33.12 14.80
C ALA A 474 16.94 -32.44 15.59
N ALA A 475 15.73 -33.00 15.56
CA ALA A 475 14.58 -32.50 16.31
C ALA A 475 14.83 -32.64 17.82
N THR A 476 14.46 -31.61 18.57
CA THR A 476 14.61 -31.58 20.04
C THR A 476 13.30 -31.33 20.76
N LYS A 477 12.27 -30.80 20.07
CA LYS A 477 10.96 -30.47 20.65
C LYS A 477 9.95 -31.60 20.59
N ILE A 478 10.14 -32.55 19.67
CA ILE A 478 9.25 -33.71 19.49
C ILE A 478 10.07 -35.01 19.48
N ASP A 479 9.48 -36.10 19.98
CA ASP A 479 10.09 -37.42 19.89
C ASP A 479 9.96 -37.96 18.45
N THR A 480 11.09 -38.02 17.75
CA THR A 480 11.15 -38.53 16.38
C THR A 480 11.64 -39.98 16.26
N SER A 481 11.84 -40.69 17.39
CA SER A 481 12.46 -42.02 17.42
C SER A 481 11.71 -43.08 16.61
N LYS A 482 10.41 -42.87 16.37
CA LYS A 482 9.52 -43.79 15.63
C LYS A 482 9.49 -43.52 14.12
N PHE A 483 10.11 -42.44 13.64
CA PHE A 483 10.08 -42.06 12.23
C PHE A 483 11.40 -42.35 11.52
N SER A 484 11.36 -42.38 10.19
CA SER A 484 12.55 -42.58 9.34
C SER A 484 13.47 -41.37 9.26
N SER A 485 12.97 -40.18 9.61
CA SER A 485 13.72 -38.94 9.70
C SER A 485 13.65 -38.40 11.11
N HIS A 486 14.74 -37.76 11.54
CA HIS A 486 14.87 -37.13 12.84
C HIS A 486 15.19 -35.63 12.69
N LEU A 487 14.93 -35.04 11.52
CA LEU A 487 15.38 -33.69 11.18
C LEU A 487 14.22 -32.69 11.12
N CYS A 488 14.37 -31.59 11.85
CA CYS A 488 13.48 -30.44 11.84
C CYS A 488 14.27 -29.13 11.74
N ALA A 489 13.57 -28.05 11.38
CA ALA A 489 14.08 -26.70 11.47
C ALA A 489 13.36 -25.96 12.60
N GLU A 490 13.82 -26.17 13.82
CA GLU A 490 13.31 -25.53 15.03
C GLU A 490 13.92 -24.13 15.21
N VAL A 491 13.14 -23.19 15.73
CA VAL A 491 13.62 -21.85 16.15
C VAL A 491 14.65 -22.01 17.26
N LYS A 492 15.77 -21.29 17.14
CA LYS A 492 16.95 -21.43 18.02
C LYS A 492 17.20 -20.14 18.80
N GLY A 493 17.50 -20.29 20.09
CA GLY A 493 17.93 -19.17 20.95
C GLY A 493 16.90 -18.04 21.07
N PHE A 494 15.61 -18.34 20.88
CA PHE A 494 14.53 -17.39 21.07
C PHE A 494 13.92 -17.55 22.46
N ASP A 495 13.81 -16.44 23.19
CA ASP A 495 13.10 -16.40 24.46
C ASP A 495 11.62 -16.12 24.21
N TYR A 496 10.79 -17.16 24.30
CA TYR A 496 9.34 -17.08 24.14
C TYR A 496 8.66 -16.22 25.22
N SER A 497 9.36 -15.87 26.31
CA SER A 497 8.87 -14.96 27.35
C SER A 497 9.19 -13.49 27.09
N SER A 498 10.06 -13.21 26.12
CA SER A 498 10.44 -11.84 25.78
C SER A 498 9.22 -11.03 25.35
N ASN A 499 9.21 -9.73 25.70
CA ASN A 499 8.15 -8.78 25.39
C ASN A 499 6.72 -9.23 25.74
N MET A 500 6.53 -10.13 26.69
CA MET A 500 5.24 -10.58 27.19
C MET A 500 5.12 -10.30 28.69
N SER A 501 3.92 -9.96 29.15
CA SER A 501 3.62 -9.82 30.57
C SER A 501 3.45 -11.19 31.25
N ALA A 502 3.51 -11.24 32.58
CA ALA A 502 3.24 -12.46 33.35
C ALA A 502 1.85 -13.06 33.04
N VAL A 503 0.82 -12.21 32.90
CA VAL A 503 -0.55 -12.64 32.55
C VAL A 503 -0.59 -13.28 31.15
N GLU A 504 0.13 -12.70 30.19
CA GLU A 504 0.18 -13.26 28.83
C GLU A 504 0.91 -14.60 28.79
N LEU A 505 1.92 -14.81 29.64
CA LEU A 505 2.65 -16.07 29.71
C LEU A 505 1.85 -17.19 30.35
N GLU A 506 0.98 -16.83 31.30
CA GLU A 506 0.01 -17.75 31.90
C GLU A 506 -1.11 -18.10 30.92
N GLU A 507 -1.64 -17.11 30.18
CA GLU A 507 -2.78 -17.32 29.28
C GLU A 507 -2.40 -17.98 27.94
N TYR A 508 -1.23 -17.67 27.38
CA TYR A 508 -0.75 -18.26 26.12
C TYR A 508 0.33 -19.30 26.38
N THR A 509 0.03 -20.56 26.10
CA THR A 509 0.94 -21.69 26.28
C THR A 509 1.50 -22.22 24.96
N ASP A 510 0.78 -22.06 23.86
CA ASP A 510 1.23 -22.55 22.56
C ASP A 510 2.39 -21.70 21.97
N PRO A 511 3.51 -22.33 21.55
CA PRO A 511 4.65 -21.61 20.98
C PRO A 511 4.31 -20.71 19.80
N TYR A 512 3.35 -21.08 18.94
CA TYR A 512 3.05 -20.28 17.75
C TYR A 512 2.41 -18.93 18.10
N ILE A 513 1.54 -18.87 19.13
CA ILE A 513 0.93 -17.62 19.61
C ILE A 513 2.00 -16.71 20.20
N ARG A 514 2.90 -17.28 21.03
CA ARG A 514 3.99 -16.52 21.64
C ARG A 514 4.93 -15.91 20.60
N MET A 515 5.26 -16.66 19.55
CA MET A 515 6.05 -16.13 18.41
C MET A 515 5.27 -15.05 17.65
N ALA A 516 3.96 -15.22 17.46
CA ALA A 516 3.15 -14.23 16.76
C ALA A 516 3.04 -12.89 17.50
N ILE A 517 2.75 -12.92 18.81
CA ILE A 517 2.69 -11.70 19.64
C ILE A 517 4.03 -10.98 19.64
N ASN A 518 5.13 -11.72 19.82
CA ASN A 518 6.48 -11.15 19.76
C ASN A 518 6.81 -10.56 18.39
N GLY A 519 6.57 -11.32 17.31
CA GLY A 519 6.82 -10.87 15.94
C GLY A 519 6.03 -9.62 15.59
N ALA A 520 4.76 -9.56 15.97
CA ALA A 520 3.90 -8.38 15.80
C ALA A 520 4.48 -7.14 16.52
N ARG A 521 4.84 -7.27 17.80
CA ARG A 521 5.42 -6.19 18.60
C ARG A 521 6.76 -5.72 18.04
N MET A 522 7.62 -6.65 17.60
CA MET A 522 8.91 -6.33 16.98
C MET A 522 8.76 -5.55 15.68
N ALA A 523 7.82 -5.95 14.81
CA ALA A 523 7.59 -5.27 13.54
C ALA A 523 7.01 -3.86 13.74
N LEU A 524 6.09 -3.68 14.68
CA LEU A 524 5.53 -2.37 15.04
C LEU A 524 6.57 -1.45 15.68
N ALA A 525 7.46 -2.00 16.52
CA ALA A 525 8.58 -1.26 17.09
C ALA A 525 9.55 -0.78 16.00
N ASP A 526 9.88 -1.65 15.03
CA ASP A 526 10.71 -1.30 13.88
C ASP A 526 10.07 -0.23 12.97
N ALA A 527 8.73 -0.25 12.82
CA ALA A 527 7.98 0.80 12.12
C ALA A 527 7.88 2.13 12.90
N GLY A 528 8.12 2.11 14.21
CA GLY A 528 7.90 3.26 15.09
C GLY A 528 6.43 3.65 15.22
N LEU A 529 5.52 2.67 15.26
CA LEU A 529 4.07 2.88 15.35
C LEU A 529 3.47 2.35 16.66
N ASP A 530 2.52 3.13 17.19
CA ASP A 530 1.59 2.68 18.21
C ASP A 530 0.28 2.24 17.54
N PHE A 531 0.14 0.93 17.32
CA PHE A 531 -0.97 0.36 16.56
C PHE A 531 -2.35 0.58 17.20
N SER A 532 -2.40 0.85 18.52
CA SER A 532 -3.65 1.15 19.23
C SER A 532 -4.24 2.52 18.86
N LYS A 533 -3.42 3.43 18.32
CA LYS A 533 -3.81 4.78 17.90
C LYS A 533 -4.14 4.89 16.42
N VAL A 534 -4.02 3.80 15.66
CA VAL A 534 -4.30 3.81 14.23
C VAL A 534 -5.79 3.54 14.00
N GLU A 535 -6.49 4.51 13.42
CA GLU A 535 -7.94 4.40 13.20
C GLU A 535 -8.30 3.43 12.07
N LYS A 536 -7.68 3.60 10.90
CA LYS A 536 -7.85 2.77 9.70
C LYS A 536 -6.82 1.64 9.66
N ALA A 537 -6.97 0.70 10.57
CA ALA A 537 -6.03 -0.41 10.77
C ALA A 537 -6.65 -1.78 10.44
N ALA A 538 -5.81 -2.70 9.96
CA ALA A 538 -6.13 -4.12 9.84
C ALA A 538 -4.99 -5.01 10.35
N VAL A 539 -5.36 -6.19 10.84
CA VAL A 539 -4.43 -7.29 11.10
C VAL A 539 -4.76 -8.44 10.15
N VAL A 540 -3.80 -8.86 9.33
CA VAL A 540 -3.96 -9.96 8.37
C VAL A 540 -2.97 -11.06 8.72
N LEU A 541 -3.48 -12.19 9.20
CA LEU A 541 -2.68 -13.25 9.80
C LEU A 541 -2.82 -14.55 9.02
N ALA A 542 -1.76 -15.37 9.06
CA ALA A 542 -1.77 -16.69 8.48
C ALA A 542 -1.14 -17.74 9.41
N THR A 543 -1.65 -18.95 9.31
CA THR A 543 -1.15 -20.19 9.90
C THR A 543 -1.60 -21.32 8.97
N CYS A 544 -0.92 -22.47 9.00
CA CYS A 544 -1.42 -23.66 8.31
C CYS A 544 -2.32 -24.50 9.22
N ASN A 545 -1.89 -24.69 10.47
CA ASN A 545 -2.47 -25.70 11.35
C ASN A 545 -2.94 -25.18 12.72
N ALA A 546 -2.89 -23.86 12.97
CA ALA A 546 -3.19 -23.25 14.27
C ALA A 546 -2.32 -23.82 15.42
N GLY A 547 -2.86 -23.83 16.64
CA GLY A 547 -2.19 -24.33 17.84
C GLY A 547 -2.28 -25.84 17.99
N LEU A 548 -1.63 -26.59 17.09
CA LEU A 548 -1.60 -28.05 17.17
C LEU A 548 -1.05 -28.56 18.52
N ASN A 549 -0.05 -27.89 19.11
CA ASN A 549 0.47 -28.31 20.42
C ASN A 549 -0.63 -28.28 21.50
N SER A 550 -1.54 -27.31 21.43
CA SER A 550 -2.72 -27.24 22.29
C SER A 550 -3.77 -28.30 21.92
N GLY A 551 -4.00 -28.54 20.62
CA GLY A 551 -4.94 -29.56 20.15
C GLY A 551 -4.53 -30.99 20.53
N GLU A 552 -3.23 -31.28 20.55
CA GLU A 552 -2.68 -32.58 20.97
C GLU A 552 -3.01 -32.91 22.44
N VAL A 553 -3.19 -31.91 23.32
CA VAL A 553 -3.51 -32.12 24.74
C VAL A 553 -4.80 -32.92 24.93
N GLU A 554 -5.82 -32.68 24.11
CA GLU A 554 -7.08 -33.41 24.18
C GLU A 554 -6.86 -34.92 23.95
N TYR A 555 -6.05 -35.25 22.95
CA TYR A 555 -5.77 -36.63 22.56
C TYR A 555 -4.77 -37.30 23.49
N LEU A 556 -3.77 -36.58 23.98
CA LEU A 556 -2.87 -37.07 25.03
C LEU A 556 -3.68 -37.49 26.27
N LYS A 557 -4.64 -36.66 26.70
CA LYS A 557 -5.54 -36.96 27.81
C LYS A 557 -6.43 -38.17 27.51
N LYS A 558 -7.01 -38.24 26.31
CA LYS A 558 -7.85 -39.36 25.85
C LYS A 558 -7.13 -40.71 25.91
N TYR A 559 -5.84 -40.75 25.56
CA TYR A 559 -5.02 -41.96 25.54
C TYR A 559 -4.18 -42.18 26.81
N GLY A 560 -4.37 -41.35 27.84
CA GLY A 560 -3.76 -41.55 29.17
C GLY A 560 -2.29 -41.15 29.28
N PHE A 561 -1.81 -40.28 28.40
CA PHE A 561 -0.49 -39.67 28.52
C PHE A 561 -0.48 -38.56 29.57
N ASP A 562 0.68 -38.33 30.18
CA ASP A 562 0.90 -37.17 31.05
C ASP A 562 0.87 -35.88 30.21
N CYS A 563 -0.06 -34.99 30.53
CA CYS A 563 -0.31 -33.77 29.76
C CYS A 563 -1.03 -32.71 30.62
N PRO A 564 -1.01 -31.43 30.20
CA PRO A 564 -1.82 -30.38 30.84
C PRO A 564 -3.32 -30.71 30.83
N GLU A 565 -4.09 -30.00 31.66
CA GLU A 565 -5.54 -30.11 31.64
C GLU A 565 -6.11 -29.51 30.34
N PHE A 566 -6.93 -30.28 29.62
CA PHE A 566 -7.74 -29.75 28.53
C PHE A 566 -8.89 -28.91 29.08
N ASP A 567 -8.70 -27.60 29.08
CA ASP A 567 -9.66 -26.59 29.52
C ASP A 567 -10.11 -25.67 28.37
N ARG A 568 -10.87 -24.61 28.68
CA ARG A 568 -11.33 -23.65 27.68
C ARG A 568 -10.18 -22.87 27.02
N SER A 569 -9.11 -22.57 27.76
CA SER A 569 -7.96 -21.85 27.19
C SER A 569 -7.25 -22.73 26.17
N VAL A 570 -6.94 -23.97 26.52
CA VAL A 570 -6.29 -24.95 25.63
C VAL A 570 -7.17 -25.20 24.40
N SER A 571 -8.47 -25.44 24.59
CA SER A 571 -9.41 -25.60 23.48
C SER A 571 -9.52 -24.37 22.58
N LEU A 572 -9.35 -23.16 23.11
CA LEU A 572 -9.36 -21.97 22.26
C LEU A 572 -8.04 -21.81 21.49
N GLN A 573 -6.89 -22.11 22.11
CA GLN A 573 -5.58 -21.99 21.46
C GLN A 573 -5.41 -22.94 20.27
N SER A 574 -6.09 -24.09 20.26
CA SER A 574 -6.08 -25.02 19.12
C SER A 574 -6.78 -24.50 17.88
N GLU A 575 -7.60 -23.45 17.99
CA GLU A 575 -8.41 -22.94 16.89
C GLU A 575 -7.65 -22.00 15.96
N PHE A 576 -7.94 -22.02 14.66
CA PHE A 576 -7.32 -21.12 13.67
C PHE A 576 -7.45 -19.64 14.01
N TYR A 577 -8.63 -19.24 14.49
CA TYR A 577 -8.96 -17.85 14.78
C TYR A 577 -8.37 -17.33 16.11
N SER A 578 -7.78 -18.21 16.92
CA SER A 578 -7.18 -17.81 18.19
C SER A 578 -6.02 -16.84 18.01
N LEU A 579 -5.26 -16.98 16.91
CA LEU A 579 -4.20 -16.05 16.55
C LEU A 579 -4.70 -14.61 16.38
N SER A 580 -5.86 -14.42 15.75
CA SER A 580 -6.50 -13.10 15.62
C SER A 580 -6.87 -12.53 16.97
N LYS A 581 -7.52 -13.32 17.83
CA LYS A 581 -7.91 -12.87 19.17
C LYS A 581 -6.69 -12.51 20.02
N ALA A 582 -5.67 -13.35 20.02
CA ALA A 582 -4.45 -13.17 20.78
C ALA A 582 -3.67 -11.92 20.33
N VAL A 583 -3.45 -11.75 19.03
CA VAL A 583 -2.71 -10.59 18.48
C VAL A 583 -3.51 -9.30 18.67
N ALA A 584 -4.81 -9.29 18.36
CA ALA A 584 -5.63 -8.09 18.55
C ALA A 584 -5.68 -7.66 20.04
N GLY A 585 -5.83 -8.62 20.95
CA GLY A 585 -5.80 -8.38 22.40
C GLY A 585 -4.45 -7.86 22.87
N ALA A 586 -3.35 -8.49 22.44
CA ALA A 586 -1.98 -8.10 22.79
C ALA A 586 -1.62 -6.68 22.29
N LEU A 587 -2.22 -6.23 21.19
CA LEU A 587 -2.04 -4.90 20.60
C LEU A 587 -3.09 -3.89 21.08
N LYS A 588 -4.12 -4.33 21.82
CA LYS A 588 -5.25 -3.51 22.29
C LYS A 588 -5.89 -2.67 21.19
N SER A 589 -6.01 -3.24 19.99
CA SER A 589 -6.48 -2.53 18.81
C SER A 589 -7.79 -3.12 18.29
N PRO A 590 -8.89 -2.33 18.17
CA PRO A 590 -10.15 -2.77 17.58
C PRO A 590 -10.06 -2.73 16.03
N ALA A 591 -8.93 -3.15 15.49
CA ALA A 591 -8.70 -3.26 14.05
C ALA A 591 -9.58 -4.36 13.47
N GLN A 592 -9.81 -4.33 12.15
CA GLN A 592 -10.38 -5.48 11.47
C GLN A 592 -9.35 -6.62 11.44
N CYS A 593 -9.81 -7.87 11.59
CA CYS A 593 -8.94 -9.04 11.60
C CYS A 593 -9.29 -10.01 10.46
N TRP A 594 -8.27 -10.41 9.71
CA TRP A 594 -8.38 -11.37 8.61
C TRP A 594 -7.48 -12.57 8.92
N MET A 595 -8.05 -13.77 8.94
CA MET A 595 -7.29 -15.02 9.06
C MET A 595 -7.26 -15.72 7.71
N VAL A 596 -6.12 -15.68 7.04
CA VAL A 596 -5.90 -16.37 5.77
C VAL A 596 -5.27 -17.73 6.05
N ASN A 597 -5.95 -18.81 5.64
CA ASN A 597 -5.47 -20.16 5.86
C ASN A 597 -5.52 -20.99 4.58
N THR A 598 -4.62 -20.66 3.65
CA THR A 598 -4.37 -21.42 2.41
C THR A 598 -3.14 -22.32 2.53
N ALA A 599 -3.00 -22.99 3.68
CA ALA A 599 -1.85 -23.82 4.06
C ALA A 599 -0.50 -23.13 3.75
N CYS A 600 0.37 -23.77 2.98
CA CYS A 600 1.74 -23.32 2.67
C CYS A 600 1.81 -21.96 1.94
N SER A 601 0.70 -21.49 1.35
CA SER A 601 0.59 -20.21 0.64
C SER A 601 -0.05 -19.10 1.50
N GLY A 602 -0.45 -19.42 2.74
CA GLY A 602 -1.25 -18.55 3.61
C GLY A 602 -0.65 -17.16 3.81
N SER A 603 0.58 -17.07 4.29
CA SER A 603 1.21 -15.75 4.53
C SER A 603 1.52 -14.97 3.25
N THR A 604 1.73 -15.63 2.11
CA THR A 604 1.87 -14.94 0.81
C THR A 604 0.54 -14.34 0.36
N ALA A 605 -0.55 -15.09 0.49
CA ALA A 605 -1.90 -14.59 0.23
C ALA A 605 -2.29 -13.47 1.22
N ALA A 606 -1.87 -13.58 2.48
CA ALA A 606 -2.06 -12.54 3.49
C ALA A 606 -1.36 -11.22 3.11
N ILE A 607 -0.13 -11.27 2.59
CA ILE A 607 0.57 -10.08 2.09
C ILE A 607 -0.20 -9.45 0.91
N GLY A 608 -0.69 -10.26 -0.03
CA GLY A 608 -1.51 -9.76 -1.13
C GLY A 608 -2.81 -9.09 -0.66
N LEU A 609 -3.52 -9.69 0.30
CA LEU A 609 -4.70 -9.06 0.91
C LEU A 609 -4.35 -7.75 1.65
N ALA A 610 -3.23 -7.72 2.36
CA ALA A 610 -2.76 -6.51 3.04
C ALA A 610 -2.45 -5.37 2.05
N GLU A 611 -1.88 -5.68 0.88
CA GLU A 611 -1.73 -4.73 -0.22
C GLU A 611 -3.09 -4.18 -0.65
N VAL A 612 -4.06 -5.04 -0.98
CA VAL A 612 -5.43 -4.64 -1.41
C VAL A 612 -6.10 -3.69 -0.40
N LEU A 613 -5.96 -3.95 0.90
CA LEU A 613 -6.54 -3.11 1.94
C LEU A 613 -5.94 -1.69 1.96
N ILE A 614 -4.65 -1.54 1.64
CA ILE A 614 -4.00 -0.23 1.47
C ILE A 614 -4.43 0.42 0.15
N GLU A 615 -4.38 -0.31 -0.98
CA GLU A 615 -4.64 0.27 -2.31
C GLU A 615 -6.08 0.76 -2.48
N SER A 616 -7.02 0.05 -1.88
CA SER A 616 -8.45 0.41 -1.85
C SER A 616 -8.75 1.62 -0.97
N GLY A 617 -7.79 2.07 -0.15
CA GLY A 617 -7.95 3.16 0.82
C GLY A 617 -8.77 2.78 2.06
N LYS A 618 -9.06 1.48 2.26
CA LYS A 618 -9.76 0.96 3.44
C LYS A 618 -8.90 1.00 4.70
N CYS A 619 -7.60 0.82 4.53
CA CYS A 619 -6.60 0.91 5.59
C CYS A 619 -5.48 1.88 5.24
N ASP A 620 -4.93 2.50 6.27
CA ASP A 620 -3.68 3.26 6.20
C ASP A 620 -2.49 2.45 6.70
N VAL A 621 -2.75 1.51 7.61
CA VAL A 621 -1.75 0.61 8.19
C VAL A 621 -2.33 -0.80 8.26
N VAL A 622 -1.57 -1.78 7.79
CA VAL A 622 -1.89 -3.20 7.93
C VAL A 622 -0.72 -3.92 8.57
N LEU A 623 -0.95 -4.57 9.70
CA LEU A 623 -0.01 -5.54 10.26
C LEU A 623 -0.29 -6.89 9.60
N VAL A 624 0.66 -7.39 8.83
CA VAL A 624 0.54 -8.69 8.15
C VAL A 624 1.58 -9.67 8.67
N GLY A 625 1.22 -10.93 8.90
CA GLY A 625 2.19 -11.92 9.36
C GLY A 625 1.68 -13.34 9.39
N GLY A 626 2.54 -14.25 9.82
CA GLY A 626 2.15 -15.63 10.08
C GLY A 626 3.10 -16.33 11.03
N ALA A 627 2.58 -17.35 11.70
CA ALA A 627 3.31 -18.16 12.66
C ALA A 627 2.82 -19.62 12.62
N ASP A 628 3.76 -20.57 12.72
CA ASP A 628 3.46 -21.98 12.96
C ASP A 628 4.58 -22.61 13.82
N ALA A 629 4.20 -23.61 14.62
CA ALA A 629 5.10 -24.39 15.47
C ALA A 629 5.11 -25.87 15.04
N VAL A 630 6.24 -26.55 15.26
CA VAL A 630 6.31 -28.01 15.04
C VAL A 630 5.48 -28.72 16.12
N ALA A 631 4.82 -29.82 15.75
CA ALA A 631 4.01 -30.65 16.64
C ALA A 631 4.19 -32.14 16.26
N LEU A 632 3.79 -33.10 17.11
CA LEU A 632 3.98 -34.51 16.80
C LEU A 632 3.02 -34.99 15.70
N SER A 633 1.77 -34.56 15.78
CA SER A 633 0.68 -34.86 14.83
C SER A 633 1.04 -34.42 13.41
N ASN A 634 1.50 -33.17 13.22
CA ASN A 634 1.89 -32.70 11.90
C ASN A 634 3.07 -33.50 11.34
N TYR A 635 4.08 -33.81 12.15
CA TYR A 635 5.24 -34.60 11.75
C TYR A 635 4.81 -36.00 11.31
N ALA A 636 3.94 -36.65 12.09
CA ALA A 636 3.37 -37.95 11.77
C ALA A 636 2.57 -37.94 10.46
N GLY A 637 1.77 -36.90 10.22
CA GLY A 637 0.99 -36.74 9.00
C GLY A 637 1.85 -36.58 7.74
N PHE A 638 2.81 -35.66 7.78
CA PHE A 638 3.76 -35.48 6.67
C PHE A 638 4.61 -36.74 6.43
N SER A 639 4.98 -37.45 7.49
CA SER A 639 5.68 -38.74 7.40
C SER A 639 4.81 -39.82 6.74
N ALA A 640 3.52 -39.89 7.10
CA ALA A 640 2.57 -40.87 6.57
C ALA A 640 2.35 -40.70 5.05
N ILE A 641 2.32 -39.46 4.54
CA ILE A 641 2.24 -39.18 3.09
C ILE A 641 3.60 -39.26 2.37
N LYS A 642 4.67 -39.66 3.09
CA LYS A 642 6.02 -39.93 2.56
C LYS A 642 6.69 -38.73 1.88
N VAL A 643 6.45 -37.52 2.40
CA VAL A 643 7.10 -36.31 1.87
C VAL A 643 8.26 -35.83 2.73
N VAL A 644 8.41 -36.32 3.96
CA VAL A 644 9.54 -35.98 4.84
C VAL A 644 10.82 -36.67 4.35
N SER A 645 11.90 -35.90 4.25
CA SER A 645 13.23 -36.39 3.88
C SER A 645 14.01 -36.85 5.12
N ALA A 646 14.71 -37.99 5.01
CA ALA A 646 15.66 -38.47 6.02
C ALA A 646 16.96 -37.66 6.04
N GLU A 647 17.19 -36.87 4.99
CA GLU A 647 18.33 -35.97 4.85
C GLU A 647 17.84 -34.52 4.80
N LYS A 648 18.79 -33.59 4.69
CA LYS A 648 18.47 -32.16 4.63
C LYS A 648 17.96 -31.79 3.23
N ILE A 649 16.76 -31.23 3.16
CA ILE A 649 16.05 -30.78 1.96
C ILE A 649 16.96 -30.10 0.93
N ALA A 650 16.84 -30.48 -0.34
CA ALA A 650 17.56 -29.87 -1.46
C ALA A 650 16.56 -29.52 -2.60
N PRO A 651 15.96 -28.32 -2.58
CA PRO A 651 14.97 -27.90 -3.57
C PRO A 651 15.47 -28.04 -5.01
N PHE A 652 14.65 -28.64 -5.88
CA PHE A 652 14.95 -28.95 -7.29
C PHE A 652 16.14 -29.90 -7.51
N SER A 653 16.74 -30.43 -6.44
CA SER A 653 17.92 -31.28 -6.47
C SER A 653 17.68 -32.55 -5.62
N THR A 654 18.76 -33.17 -5.15
CA THR A 654 18.75 -34.39 -4.33
C THR A 654 19.45 -34.07 -2.99
N PRO A 655 18.94 -34.55 -1.84
CA PRO A 655 17.86 -35.51 -1.61
C PRO A 655 16.44 -34.98 -1.87
N VAL A 656 15.49 -35.90 -2.11
CA VAL A 656 14.07 -35.62 -2.33
C VAL A 656 13.31 -35.55 -0.99
N GLY A 657 12.32 -34.67 -0.91
CA GLY A 657 11.45 -34.49 0.25
C GLY A 657 11.77 -33.22 1.04
N LEU A 658 10.99 -32.95 2.08
CA LEU A 658 11.08 -31.76 2.92
C LEU A 658 11.55 -32.09 4.34
N ASN A 659 12.08 -31.10 5.06
CA ASN A 659 12.14 -31.12 6.52
C ASN A 659 11.17 -30.07 7.04
N ILE A 660 10.39 -30.41 8.07
CA ILE A 660 9.40 -29.51 8.65
C ILE A 660 10.11 -28.44 9.48
N GLY A 661 9.61 -27.20 9.40
CA GLY A 661 10.12 -26.09 10.18
C GLY A 661 9.03 -25.36 10.96
N GLU A 662 9.46 -24.44 11.80
CA GLU A 662 8.62 -23.50 12.53
C GLU A 662 9.21 -22.10 12.45
N GLY A 663 8.41 -21.10 12.79
CA GLY A 663 8.85 -19.71 12.84
C GLY A 663 7.71 -18.73 12.71
N ALA A 664 8.05 -17.45 12.78
CA ALA A 664 7.12 -16.35 12.56
C ALA A 664 7.82 -15.16 11.91
N ALA A 665 7.08 -14.41 11.08
CA ALA A 665 7.52 -13.12 10.58
C ALA A 665 6.33 -12.21 10.36
N PHE A 666 6.55 -10.91 10.54
CA PHE A 666 5.53 -9.87 10.43
C PHE A 666 6.07 -8.66 9.69
N TRP A 667 5.25 -8.07 8.84
CA TRP A 667 5.49 -6.78 8.20
C TRP A 667 4.42 -5.77 8.62
N VAL A 668 4.83 -4.52 8.72
CA VAL A 668 3.92 -3.38 8.76
C VAL A 668 3.87 -2.79 7.36
N LEU A 669 2.71 -2.87 6.73
CA LEU A 669 2.42 -2.18 5.46
C LEU A 669 1.72 -0.86 5.77
N GLU A 670 2.19 0.23 5.16
CA GLU A 670 1.62 1.55 5.30
C GLU A 670 1.33 2.17 3.95
N ASN A 671 0.29 3.01 3.92
CA ASN A 671 0.10 3.98 2.87
C ASN A 671 1.41 4.76 2.66
N HIS A 672 2.01 4.63 1.48
CA HIS A 672 3.36 5.15 1.26
C HIS A 672 3.42 6.67 1.43
N ALA A 673 2.39 7.43 1.02
CA ALA A 673 2.34 8.86 1.26
C ALA A 673 2.43 9.20 2.76
N LYS A 674 1.66 8.49 3.61
CA LYS A 674 1.68 8.69 5.06
C LYS A 674 3.01 8.28 5.68
N ALA A 675 3.60 7.17 5.23
CA ALA A 675 4.93 6.73 5.63
C ALA A 675 6.00 7.79 5.31
N LEU A 676 5.94 8.40 4.11
CA LEU A 676 6.85 9.48 3.71
C LEU A 676 6.70 10.73 4.59
N LEU A 677 5.46 11.13 4.86
CA LEU A 677 5.14 12.32 5.67
C LEU A 677 5.68 12.20 7.10
N ARG A 678 5.55 11.03 7.73
CA ARG A 678 6.11 10.77 9.07
C ARG A 678 7.60 10.37 9.06
N LYS A 679 8.26 10.41 7.90
CA LYS A 679 9.69 10.03 7.70
C LYS A 679 9.98 8.60 8.17
N ALA A 680 9.04 7.69 7.93
CA ALA A 680 9.20 6.28 8.24
C ALA A 680 10.35 5.66 7.45
N LYS A 681 11.09 4.75 8.07
CA LYS A 681 11.99 3.86 7.34
C LYS A 681 11.13 3.03 6.38
N CYS A 682 11.59 2.89 5.13
CA CYS A 682 10.95 2.03 4.14
C CYS A 682 11.96 0.98 3.65
N TYR A 683 11.60 -0.30 3.76
CA TYR A 683 12.39 -1.43 3.30
C TYR A 683 12.13 -1.78 1.83
N GLY A 684 10.95 -1.44 1.32
CA GLY A 684 10.47 -1.80 0.00
C GLY A 684 8.98 -1.53 -0.13
N LYS A 685 8.38 -1.96 -1.23
CA LYS A 685 6.95 -1.85 -1.49
C LYS A 685 6.42 -3.18 -2.02
N VAL A 686 5.22 -3.57 -1.59
CA VAL A 686 4.46 -4.61 -2.29
C VAL A 686 3.78 -3.92 -3.47
N ILE A 687 4.10 -4.37 -4.68
CA ILE A 687 3.63 -3.74 -5.91
C ILE A 687 2.78 -4.67 -6.76
N GLY A 688 2.60 -5.93 -6.37
CA GLY A 688 1.55 -6.75 -6.96
C GLY A 688 1.39 -8.09 -6.30
N HIS A 689 0.24 -8.72 -6.51
CA HIS A 689 -0.09 -10.02 -5.97
C HIS A 689 -1.00 -10.82 -6.91
N ALA A 690 -1.09 -12.13 -6.65
CA ALA A 690 -2.13 -12.97 -7.21
C ALA A 690 -2.37 -14.19 -6.31
N THR A 691 -3.61 -14.65 -6.29
CA THR A 691 -3.96 -16.01 -5.84
C THR A 691 -4.67 -16.76 -6.96
N THR A 692 -4.47 -18.08 -7.05
CA THR A 692 -5.17 -18.92 -8.05
C THR A 692 -5.49 -20.32 -7.51
N GLY A 693 -6.34 -21.06 -8.22
CA GLY A 693 -6.59 -22.49 -7.97
C GLY A 693 -6.03 -23.42 -9.05
N ASP A 694 -5.53 -24.59 -8.67
CA ASP A 694 -5.14 -25.65 -9.63
C ASP A 694 -6.36 -26.40 -10.20
N ALA A 695 -7.38 -26.62 -9.37
CA ALA A 695 -8.51 -27.52 -9.64
C ALA A 695 -8.05 -28.94 -10.09
N HIS A 696 -7.10 -29.54 -9.36
CA HIS A 696 -6.47 -30.80 -9.75
C HIS A 696 -6.62 -31.94 -8.73
N HIS A 697 -5.99 -31.83 -7.55
CA HIS A 697 -5.91 -32.92 -6.57
C HIS A 697 -5.75 -32.36 -5.14
N PRO A 698 -6.22 -33.04 -4.08
CA PRO A 698 -6.11 -32.58 -2.69
C PRO A 698 -4.68 -32.38 -2.19
N THR A 699 -3.70 -33.11 -2.72
CA THR A 699 -2.30 -33.04 -2.25
C THR A 699 -1.25 -32.93 -3.35
N GLN A 700 -1.65 -33.05 -4.62
CA GLN A 700 -0.71 -33.00 -5.76
C GLN A 700 -0.97 -31.74 -6.58
N PRO A 701 0.07 -30.98 -6.91
CA PRO A 701 -0.08 -29.82 -7.80
C PRO A 701 -0.40 -30.28 -9.22
N ASP A 702 -0.92 -29.38 -10.06
CA ASP A 702 -1.08 -29.67 -11.49
C ASP A 702 0.28 -30.07 -12.11
N PRO A 703 0.45 -31.31 -12.62
CA PRO A 703 1.73 -31.81 -13.11
C PRO A 703 2.26 -31.09 -14.36
N ARG A 704 1.43 -30.23 -14.97
CA ARG A 704 1.81 -29.36 -16.10
C ARG A 704 2.42 -28.03 -15.66
N GLY A 705 2.37 -27.68 -14.37
CA GLY A 705 2.85 -26.40 -13.86
C GLY A 705 1.95 -25.21 -14.22
N ASP A 706 0.69 -25.45 -14.62
CA ASP A 706 -0.19 -24.40 -15.13
C ASP A 706 -0.67 -23.44 -14.03
N GLY A 707 -0.95 -23.95 -12.82
CA GLY A 707 -1.27 -23.11 -11.66
C GLY A 707 -0.10 -22.22 -11.24
N ALA A 708 1.11 -22.77 -11.16
CA ALA A 708 2.33 -22.02 -10.87
C ALA A 708 2.56 -20.91 -11.90
N TYR A 709 2.52 -21.24 -13.20
CA TYR A 709 2.61 -20.27 -14.28
C TYR A 709 1.56 -19.15 -14.18
N ARG A 710 0.28 -19.52 -13.99
CA ARG A 710 -0.85 -18.58 -13.91
C ARG A 710 -0.68 -17.60 -12.76
N THR A 711 -0.25 -18.09 -11.60
CA THR A 711 -0.05 -17.29 -10.39
C THR A 711 1.06 -16.25 -10.61
N MET A 712 2.22 -16.67 -11.10
CA MET A 712 3.35 -15.78 -11.39
C MET A 712 2.99 -14.74 -12.47
N ARG A 713 2.38 -15.17 -13.57
CA ARG A 713 1.88 -14.30 -14.64
C ARG A 713 0.91 -13.25 -14.10
N ASN A 714 -0.06 -13.66 -13.28
CA ASN A 714 -1.08 -12.76 -12.76
C ASN A 714 -0.49 -11.74 -11.77
N ALA A 715 0.46 -12.14 -10.92
CA ALA A 715 1.11 -11.23 -9.97
C ALA A 715 1.98 -10.17 -10.68
N VAL A 716 2.76 -10.57 -11.67
CA VAL A 716 3.58 -9.65 -12.47
C VAL A 716 2.72 -8.72 -13.32
N ARG A 717 1.61 -9.23 -13.88
CA ARG A 717 0.61 -8.40 -14.57
C ARG A 717 -0.06 -7.40 -13.62
N ASN A 718 -0.42 -7.84 -12.41
CA ASN A 718 -0.99 -6.95 -11.39
C ASN A 718 0.00 -5.85 -10.97
N ALA A 719 1.30 -6.16 -10.99
CA ALA A 719 2.36 -5.18 -10.78
C ALA A 719 2.61 -4.22 -11.95
N GLY A 720 2.01 -4.45 -13.12
CA GLY A 720 2.26 -3.62 -14.31
C GLY A 720 3.69 -3.77 -14.85
N LEU A 721 4.29 -4.95 -14.70
CA LEU A 721 5.66 -5.25 -15.11
C LEU A 721 5.74 -6.27 -16.24
N ASP A 722 6.86 -6.26 -16.97
CA ASP A 722 7.25 -7.34 -17.86
C ASP A 722 8.08 -8.39 -17.11
N VAL A 723 8.09 -9.62 -17.63
CA VAL A 723 8.88 -10.73 -17.07
C VAL A 723 10.37 -10.37 -16.96
N SER A 724 10.90 -9.57 -17.89
CA SER A 724 12.30 -9.11 -17.89
C SER A 724 12.65 -8.14 -16.78
N ASP A 725 11.68 -7.52 -16.12
CA ASP A 725 11.93 -6.60 -15.00
C ASP A 725 12.22 -7.36 -13.68
N ILE A 726 11.85 -8.64 -13.60
CA ILE A 726 12.03 -9.46 -12.41
C ILE A 726 13.49 -9.84 -12.20
N GLY A 727 14.08 -9.38 -11.11
CA GLY A 727 15.49 -9.58 -10.78
C GLY A 727 15.83 -10.98 -10.29
N CYS A 728 14.89 -11.61 -9.57
CA CYS A 728 14.99 -12.92 -8.95
C CYS A 728 13.60 -13.53 -8.70
N ILE A 729 13.50 -14.87 -8.78
CA ILE A 729 12.33 -15.64 -8.34
C ILE A 729 12.71 -16.37 -7.05
N ASN A 730 11.99 -16.06 -5.98
CA ASN A 730 11.96 -16.84 -4.77
C ASN A 730 10.88 -17.92 -4.90
N ALA A 731 11.35 -19.13 -5.18
CA ALA A 731 10.52 -20.28 -5.42
C ALA A 731 9.94 -20.84 -4.12
N HIS A 732 8.80 -21.52 -4.25
CA HIS A 732 8.27 -22.39 -3.22
C HIS A 732 9.27 -23.51 -2.92
N GLY A 733 9.78 -24.22 -3.93
CA GLY A 733 10.87 -25.19 -3.85
C GLY A 733 10.83 -26.06 -2.58
N SER A 734 9.77 -26.86 -2.41
CA SER A 734 9.60 -27.69 -1.20
C SER A 734 10.50 -28.91 -1.14
N GLY A 735 11.28 -29.21 -2.17
CA GLY A 735 12.15 -30.40 -2.24
C GLY A 735 11.39 -31.66 -2.63
N THR A 736 10.06 -31.65 -2.54
CA THR A 736 9.20 -32.80 -2.85
C THR A 736 9.21 -33.09 -4.35
N ALA A 737 8.99 -34.37 -4.71
CA ALA A 737 9.06 -34.81 -6.10
C ALA A 737 8.04 -34.12 -7.01
N ALA A 738 6.79 -34.02 -6.53
CA ALA A 738 5.67 -33.50 -7.30
C ALA A 738 5.71 -31.98 -7.44
N ASN A 739 5.94 -31.26 -6.33
CA ASN A 739 6.01 -29.80 -6.34
C ASN A 739 7.14 -29.29 -7.23
N ASP A 740 8.39 -29.70 -6.96
CA ASP A 740 9.53 -29.11 -7.66
C ASP A 740 9.46 -29.37 -9.17
N ARG A 741 8.89 -30.50 -9.59
CA ARG A 741 8.62 -30.80 -11.00
C ARG A 741 7.56 -29.87 -11.60
N SER A 742 6.43 -29.68 -10.91
CA SER A 742 5.36 -28.80 -11.38
C SER A 742 5.79 -27.34 -11.41
N GLU A 743 6.41 -26.88 -10.32
CA GLU A 743 6.92 -25.53 -10.17
C GLU A 743 8.02 -25.20 -11.17
N SER A 744 9.01 -26.08 -11.38
CA SER A 744 10.07 -25.82 -12.36
C SER A 744 9.53 -25.67 -13.78
N LYS A 745 8.51 -26.45 -14.17
CA LYS A 745 7.80 -26.27 -15.43
C LYS A 745 7.05 -24.94 -15.50
N GLY A 746 6.37 -24.58 -14.42
CA GLY A 746 5.67 -23.31 -14.32
C GLY A 746 6.63 -22.12 -14.46
N ILE A 747 7.79 -22.19 -13.81
CA ILE A 747 8.85 -21.18 -13.89
C ILE A 747 9.44 -21.14 -15.31
N ALA A 748 9.78 -22.29 -15.91
CA ALA A 748 10.30 -22.33 -17.27
C ALA A 748 9.29 -21.71 -18.27
N LYS A 749 8.01 -22.03 -18.14
CA LYS A 749 6.93 -21.45 -18.95
C LYS A 749 6.77 -19.94 -18.72
N PHE A 750 6.91 -19.47 -17.47
CA PHE A 750 6.80 -18.06 -17.11
C PHE A 750 7.98 -17.24 -17.64
N CYS A 751 9.20 -17.74 -17.45
CA CYS A 751 10.43 -17.08 -17.87
C CYS A 751 10.58 -17.05 -19.41
N GLY A 752 10.10 -18.09 -20.11
CA GLY A 752 10.30 -18.23 -21.54
C GLY A 752 11.80 -18.26 -21.89
N GLN A 753 12.26 -17.27 -22.65
CA GLN A 753 13.69 -17.13 -23.00
C GLN A 753 14.49 -16.33 -21.96
N THR A 754 13.82 -15.57 -21.09
CA THR A 754 14.44 -14.72 -20.09
C THR A 754 15.10 -15.56 -19.00
N GLN A 755 16.36 -15.29 -18.69
CA GLN A 755 17.09 -16.00 -17.63
C GLN A 755 16.97 -15.25 -16.31
N ILE A 756 16.10 -15.74 -15.42
CA ILE A 756 15.89 -15.16 -14.09
C ILE A 756 16.48 -16.11 -13.04
N PRO A 757 17.37 -15.66 -12.14
CA PRO A 757 17.88 -16.48 -11.05
C PRO A 757 16.75 -16.95 -10.12
N VAL A 758 16.73 -18.26 -9.83
CA VAL A 758 15.74 -18.88 -8.96
C VAL A 758 16.39 -19.39 -7.68
N THR A 759 15.84 -19.10 -6.51
CA THR A 759 16.34 -19.58 -5.22
C THR A 759 15.20 -20.05 -4.32
N SER A 760 15.49 -20.91 -3.34
CA SER A 760 14.53 -21.34 -2.31
C SER A 760 15.20 -21.34 -0.95
N THR A 761 14.72 -20.47 -0.06
CA THR A 761 15.23 -20.37 1.31
C THR A 761 14.77 -21.52 2.21
N LYS A 762 13.86 -22.39 1.77
CA LYS A 762 13.53 -23.65 2.49
C LYS A 762 14.74 -24.56 2.66
N SER A 763 15.74 -24.44 1.80
CA SER A 763 17.01 -25.13 1.97
C SER A 763 17.73 -24.75 3.28
N TYR A 764 17.40 -23.61 3.88
CA TYR A 764 17.97 -23.16 5.14
C TYR A 764 17.08 -23.44 6.34
N MET A 765 15.79 -23.12 6.22
CA MET A 765 14.84 -23.06 7.34
C MET A 765 13.81 -24.19 7.33
N GLY A 766 13.94 -25.17 6.43
CA GLY A 766 12.90 -26.18 6.22
C GLY A 766 11.60 -25.55 5.72
N HIS A 767 10.50 -26.29 5.86
CA HIS A 767 9.18 -25.83 5.48
C HIS A 767 8.39 -25.38 6.72
N CYS A 768 8.39 -24.07 7.00
CA CYS A 768 7.67 -23.43 8.12
C CYS A 768 6.16 -23.27 7.87
N MET A 769 5.55 -24.23 7.16
CA MET A 769 4.10 -24.30 6.92
C MET A 769 3.49 -22.96 6.46
N GLY A 770 2.47 -22.42 7.13
CA GLY A 770 1.78 -21.19 6.77
C GLY A 770 2.59 -19.91 7.00
N ALA A 771 3.59 -19.93 7.90
CA ALA A 771 4.54 -18.84 8.09
C ALA A 771 5.60 -18.73 6.97
N THR A 772 5.76 -19.79 6.16
CA THR A 772 6.76 -19.89 5.09
C THR A 772 6.79 -18.65 4.18
N GLY A 773 5.66 -18.26 3.60
CA GLY A 773 5.61 -17.22 2.58
C GLY A 773 6.25 -15.90 3.00
N ILE A 774 5.89 -15.39 4.18
CA ILE A 774 6.44 -14.14 4.71
C ILE A 774 7.88 -14.29 5.22
N LEU A 775 8.27 -15.44 5.77
CA LEU A 775 9.67 -15.71 6.15
C LEU A 775 10.60 -15.63 4.94
N GLU A 776 10.20 -16.28 3.83
CA GLU A 776 10.98 -16.30 2.60
C GLU A 776 11.02 -14.94 1.93
N ALA A 777 9.87 -14.26 1.83
CA ALA A 777 9.81 -12.90 1.31
C ALA A 777 10.68 -11.94 2.14
N THR A 778 10.75 -12.12 3.47
CA THR A 778 11.63 -11.34 4.35
C THR A 778 13.10 -11.61 4.05
N CYS A 779 13.50 -12.88 3.91
CA CYS A 779 14.87 -13.24 3.52
C CYS A 779 15.29 -12.61 2.18
N GLN A 780 14.37 -12.52 1.22
CA GLN A 780 14.65 -11.91 -0.08
C GLN A 780 14.65 -10.40 -0.04
N LEU A 781 13.74 -9.78 0.72
CA LEU A 781 13.72 -8.34 0.91
C LEU A 781 15.03 -7.83 1.52
N ILE A 782 15.52 -8.49 2.58
CA ILE A 782 16.79 -8.11 3.21
C ILE A 782 17.99 -8.41 2.29
N SER A 783 17.93 -9.46 1.47
CA SER A 783 18.98 -9.79 0.50
C SER A 783 19.00 -8.82 -0.70
N MET A 784 17.83 -8.42 -1.21
CA MET A 784 17.67 -7.41 -2.27
C MET A 784 18.22 -6.05 -1.84
N ASN A 785 17.91 -5.63 -0.61
CA ASN A 785 18.46 -4.40 -0.03
C ASN A 785 19.98 -4.45 0.18
N ASP A 786 20.56 -5.65 0.17
CA ASP A 786 21.99 -5.92 0.28
C ASP A 786 22.64 -6.34 -1.07
N ASN A 787 21.89 -6.17 -2.18
CA ASN A 787 22.29 -6.51 -3.55
C ASN A 787 22.81 -7.96 -3.69
N PHE A 788 22.14 -8.88 -3.01
CA PHE A 788 22.51 -10.28 -2.90
C PHE A 788 21.31 -11.19 -3.24
N ILE A 789 21.59 -12.32 -3.88
CA ILE A 789 20.64 -13.41 -4.08
C ILE A 789 21.19 -14.64 -3.34
N PRO A 790 20.52 -15.14 -2.31
CA PRO A 790 21.00 -16.28 -1.54
C PRO A 790 21.01 -17.56 -2.41
N PRO A 791 21.99 -18.46 -2.23
CA PRO A 791 21.98 -19.74 -2.92
C PRO A 791 20.90 -20.67 -2.34
N THR A 792 20.39 -21.59 -3.14
CA THR A 792 19.71 -22.77 -2.64
C THR A 792 20.77 -23.76 -2.15
N LEU A 793 20.80 -24.05 -0.84
CA LEU A 793 21.75 -25.00 -0.26
C LEU A 793 21.55 -26.40 -0.85
N ARG A 794 22.67 -27.15 -0.95
CA ARG A 794 22.71 -28.53 -1.47
C ARG A 794 22.21 -28.68 -2.92
N ASN A 795 22.17 -27.58 -3.67
CA ASN A 795 21.90 -27.64 -5.09
C ASN A 795 23.13 -28.14 -5.86
N SER A 796 23.06 -29.39 -6.33
CA SER A 796 24.10 -30.04 -7.13
C SER A 796 23.76 -30.11 -8.63
N GLY A 797 22.70 -29.39 -9.05
CA GLY A 797 22.10 -29.47 -10.37
C GLY A 797 20.65 -29.92 -10.32
N ALA A 798 19.94 -29.71 -11.43
CA ALA A 798 18.53 -30.07 -11.57
C ALA A 798 18.32 -31.59 -11.47
N ARG A 799 17.41 -32.01 -10.60
CA ARG A 799 16.92 -33.38 -10.52
C ARG A 799 16.11 -33.73 -11.78
N ALA A 800 16.13 -34.99 -12.18
CA ALA A 800 15.33 -35.50 -13.30
C ALA A 800 13.87 -35.04 -13.23
N GLY A 801 13.39 -34.42 -14.32
CA GLY A 801 12.06 -33.85 -14.45
C GLY A 801 11.93 -32.39 -14.03
N CYS A 802 12.95 -31.77 -13.43
CA CYS A 802 12.99 -30.34 -13.19
C CYS A 802 13.59 -29.61 -14.41
N GLU A 803 12.93 -28.55 -14.87
CA GLU A 803 13.33 -27.81 -16.08
C GLU A 803 14.21 -26.59 -15.81
N ILE A 804 14.43 -26.25 -14.54
CA ILE A 804 15.28 -25.15 -14.10
C ILE A 804 16.38 -25.65 -13.17
N THR A 805 17.47 -24.88 -13.05
CA THR A 805 18.49 -25.06 -12.01
C THR A 805 18.44 -23.84 -11.10
N ALA A 806 18.29 -24.06 -9.79
CA ALA A 806 18.33 -22.98 -8.82
C ALA A 806 19.74 -22.39 -8.69
N VAL A 807 19.88 -21.26 -8.00
CA VAL A 807 21.18 -20.69 -7.63
C VAL A 807 21.87 -21.65 -6.66
N GLY A 808 23.16 -21.92 -6.86
CA GLY A 808 23.99 -22.75 -5.97
C GLY A 808 25.22 -21.99 -5.45
N GLY A 809 26.14 -22.71 -4.80
CA GLY A 809 27.41 -22.15 -4.34
C GLY A 809 27.26 -21.13 -3.20
N ARG A 810 27.82 -19.92 -3.39
CA ARG A 810 27.79 -18.82 -2.39
C ARG A 810 26.73 -17.75 -2.70
N GLY A 811 25.82 -18.01 -3.62
CA GLY A 811 24.83 -17.03 -4.10
C GLY A 811 25.41 -16.11 -5.17
N ILE A 812 24.64 -15.06 -5.52
CA ILE A 812 24.99 -14.10 -6.57
C ILE A 812 25.00 -12.70 -5.97
N GLN A 813 26.10 -11.96 -6.13
CA GLN A 813 26.11 -10.52 -5.88
C GLN A 813 25.55 -9.82 -7.12
N LYS A 814 24.35 -9.24 -7.00
CA LYS A 814 23.63 -8.60 -8.10
C LYS A 814 22.77 -7.48 -7.55
N ASN A 815 22.86 -6.29 -8.15
CA ASN A 815 21.87 -5.25 -7.93
C ASN A 815 20.61 -5.56 -8.76
N TYR A 816 19.44 -5.54 -8.12
CA TYR A 816 18.14 -5.70 -8.76
C TYR A 816 17.07 -4.96 -7.97
N ASP A 817 15.99 -4.55 -8.65
CA ASP A 817 15.02 -3.62 -8.07
C ASP A 817 13.73 -4.29 -7.60
N CYS A 818 13.42 -5.49 -8.07
CA CYS A 818 12.27 -6.26 -7.60
C CYS A 818 12.48 -7.77 -7.68
N PHE A 819 11.75 -8.51 -6.84
CA PHE A 819 11.68 -9.96 -6.87
C PHE A 819 10.23 -10.45 -6.86
N LEU A 820 10.02 -11.65 -7.39
CA LEU A 820 8.78 -12.39 -7.32
C LEU A 820 8.92 -13.49 -6.26
N SER A 821 7.99 -13.61 -5.34
CA SER A 821 7.92 -14.72 -4.37
C SER A 821 6.63 -15.49 -4.53
N ALA A 822 6.69 -16.81 -4.69
CA ALA A 822 5.52 -17.64 -4.95
C ALA A 822 5.48 -18.90 -4.07
N ASN A 823 4.27 -19.27 -3.63
CA ASN A 823 4.02 -20.41 -2.76
C ASN A 823 2.81 -21.22 -3.27
N TYR A 824 2.96 -22.54 -3.33
CA TYR A 824 1.96 -23.46 -3.88
C TYR A 824 1.58 -24.48 -2.81
N ALA A 825 0.32 -24.44 -2.38
CA ALA A 825 -0.13 -25.24 -1.25
C ALA A 825 -0.76 -26.57 -1.66
N PHE A 826 -0.90 -27.47 -0.69
CA PHE A 826 -1.88 -28.56 -0.79
C PHE A 826 -3.26 -28.01 -1.13
N ALA A 827 -4.10 -28.86 -1.72
CA ALA A 827 -5.40 -28.52 -2.29
C ALA A 827 -5.36 -27.55 -3.49
N GLY A 828 -4.16 -27.13 -3.93
CA GLY A 828 -3.97 -26.34 -5.15
C GLY A 828 -4.26 -24.85 -4.99
N ASN A 829 -4.21 -24.32 -3.75
CA ASN A 829 -4.24 -22.89 -3.49
C ASN A 829 -2.84 -22.29 -3.71
N ASN A 830 -2.73 -21.39 -4.67
CA ASN A 830 -1.47 -20.77 -5.05
C ASN A 830 -1.49 -19.28 -4.74
N ALA A 831 -0.36 -18.73 -4.32
CA ALA A 831 -0.20 -17.29 -4.11
C ALA A 831 1.18 -16.81 -4.57
N ALA A 832 1.24 -15.60 -5.11
CA ALA A 832 2.50 -14.91 -5.41
C ALA A 832 2.41 -13.42 -5.12
N ILE A 833 3.53 -12.82 -4.76
CA ILE A 833 3.71 -11.38 -4.55
C ILE A 833 4.94 -10.86 -5.30
N VAL A 834 4.88 -9.62 -5.74
CA VAL A 834 6.00 -8.86 -6.31
C VAL A 834 6.37 -7.77 -5.32
N VAL A 835 7.62 -7.77 -4.90
CA VAL A 835 8.16 -6.79 -3.96
C VAL A 835 9.28 -6.03 -4.64
N ALA A 836 9.20 -4.71 -4.59
CA ALA A 836 10.19 -3.82 -5.18
C ALA A 836 10.92 -2.99 -4.12
N LYS A 837 12.07 -2.46 -4.49
CA LYS A 837 12.75 -1.43 -3.71
C LYS A 837 11.85 -0.20 -3.57
N ARG A 838 12.04 0.52 -2.46
CA ARG A 838 11.24 1.69 -2.10
C ARG A 838 11.26 2.82 -3.15
N ASP A 839 12.34 2.91 -3.91
CA ASP A 839 12.60 3.92 -4.94
C ASP A 839 12.34 3.41 -6.36
N PHE A 840 11.82 2.19 -6.51
CA PHE A 840 11.40 1.67 -7.80
C PHE A 840 10.18 2.46 -8.32
N VAL A 841 10.30 2.95 -9.55
CA VAL A 841 9.30 3.81 -10.23
C VAL A 841 8.90 3.31 -11.62
N LYS A 842 9.52 2.24 -12.12
CA LYS A 842 9.31 1.72 -13.46
C LYS A 842 8.14 0.73 -13.50
N TYR A 843 6.99 1.12 -12.94
CA TYR A 843 5.76 0.35 -13.05
C TYR A 843 4.55 1.27 -13.16
N GLU A 844 3.61 0.89 -14.02
CA GLU A 844 2.31 1.55 -14.12
C GLU A 844 1.23 0.52 -13.80
N LYS A 845 0.67 0.62 -12.58
CA LYS A 845 -0.57 -0.12 -12.30
C LYS A 845 -1.66 0.47 -13.17
N THR A 846 -2.29 -0.35 -14.00
CA THR A 846 -3.49 0.07 -14.73
C THR A 846 -4.56 0.41 -13.68
N PRO A 847 -5.03 1.67 -13.58
CA PRO A 847 -6.08 2.01 -12.63
C PRO A 847 -7.30 1.14 -12.91
N ALA A 848 -7.88 0.52 -11.88
CA ALA A 848 -9.13 -0.22 -12.04
C ALA A 848 -10.17 0.68 -12.74
N SER A 849 -10.73 0.19 -13.84
CA SER A 849 -11.61 0.96 -14.72
C SER A 849 -12.97 1.22 -14.06
N GLY A 850 -13.08 2.31 -13.28
CA GLY A 850 -14.30 2.67 -12.55
C GLY A 850 -14.68 1.66 -11.45
N LYS A 851 -15.39 2.11 -10.40
CA LYS A 851 -15.86 1.18 -9.35
C LYS A 851 -16.95 0.27 -9.95
N LYS A 852 -16.66 -1.03 -10.02
CA LYS A 852 -17.64 -2.06 -10.36
C LYS A 852 -18.69 -2.17 -9.25
N ARG A 853 -19.91 -2.60 -9.60
CA ARG A 853 -21.04 -2.67 -8.66
C ARG A 853 -21.33 -4.14 -8.35
N PRO A 854 -20.85 -4.67 -7.21
CA PRO A 854 -21.00 -6.09 -6.88
C PRO A 854 -22.46 -6.44 -6.56
N VAL A 855 -23.02 -7.40 -7.28
CA VAL A 855 -24.37 -7.93 -7.05
C VAL A 855 -24.36 -9.43 -6.80
N ILE A 856 -25.28 -9.89 -5.96
CA ILE A 856 -25.55 -11.30 -5.72
C ILE A 856 -26.46 -11.80 -6.83
N SER A 857 -25.97 -12.74 -7.64
CA SER A 857 -26.67 -13.30 -8.80
C SER A 857 -27.04 -14.78 -8.66
N GLY A 858 -26.50 -15.47 -7.65
CA GLY A 858 -26.74 -16.88 -7.39
C GLY A 858 -26.82 -17.19 -5.90
N LEU A 859 -27.69 -18.13 -5.53
CA LEU A 859 -27.96 -18.52 -4.14
C LEU A 859 -27.90 -20.04 -3.99
N GLY A 860 -27.18 -20.53 -2.98
CA GLY A 860 -27.08 -21.95 -2.65
C GLY A 860 -26.96 -22.18 -1.15
N GLY A 861 -27.48 -23.31 -0.68
CA GLY A 861 -27.41 -23.67 0.73
C GLY A 861 -27.81 -25.12 1.00
N ILE A 862 -27.20 -25.72 2.01
CA ILE A 862 -27.52 -27.04 2.56
C ILE A 862 -27.46 -26.94 4.09
N SER A 863 -28.49 -27.46 4.76
CA SER A 863 -28.56 -27.51 6.22
C SER A 863 -29.39 -28.71 6.67
N ALA A 864 -29.61 -28.84 7.98
CA ALA A 864 -30.56 -29.82 8.54
C ALA A 864 -31.99 -29.70 8.00
N LEU A 865 -32.33 -28.59 7.33
CA LEU A 865 -33.63 -28.38 6.70
C LEU A 865 -33.66 -28.76 5.21
N GLY A 866 -32.57 -29.23 4.59
CA GLY A 866 -32.59 -29.71 3.21
C GLY A 866 -31.37 -29.33 2.38
N ALA A 867 -31.30 -29.88 1.17
CA ALA A 867 -30.21 -29.69 0.21
C ALA A 867 -30.65 -28.80 -0.97
N GLY A 868 -30.53 -27.49 -0.77
CA GLY A 868 -30.91 -26.46 -1.74
C GLY A 868 -31.64 -25.31 -1.06
N ILE A 869 -31.49 -24.09 -1.59
CA ILE A 869 -32.04 -22.89 -0.93
C ILE A 869 -33.57 -22.88 -0.90
N SER A 870 -34.23 -23.39 -1.94
CA SER A 870 -35.69 -23.48 -2.00
C SER A 870 -36.26 -24.48 -0.99
N GLU A 871 -35.58 -25.61 -0.77
CA GLU A 871 -36.01 -26.63 0.20
C GLU A 871 -35.87 -26.10 1.64
N ASN A 872 -34.74 -25.44 1.93
CA ASN A 872 -34.52 -24.77 3.21
C ASN A 872 -35.62 -23.74 3.49
N LEU A 873 -35.91 -22.87 2.52
CA LEU A 873 -36.96 -21.85 2.64
C LEU A 873 -38.36 -22.47 2.86
N ALA A 874 -38.72 -23.49 2.08
CA ALA A 874 -40.01 -24.16 2.22
C ALA A 874 -40.18 -24.78 3.62
N ASN A 875 -39.14 -25.41 4.15
CA ASN A 875 -39.15 -26.03 5.46
C ASN A 875 -39.15 -25.00 6.61
N LEU A 876 -38.47 -23.86 6.44
CA LEU A 876 -38.55 -22.72 7.36
C LEU A 876 -39.98 -22.16 7.44
N ARG A 877 -40.62 -21.93 6.30
CA ARG A 877 -42.02 -21.43 6.23
C ARG A 877 -43.02 -22.43 6.81
N ALA A 878 -42.75 -23.73 6.68
CA ALA A 878 -43.54 -24.78 7.33
C ALA A 878 -43.29 -24.91 8.84
N GLY A 879 -42.41 -24.09 9.42
CA GLY A 879 -42.09 -24.11 10.86
C GLY A 879 -41.27 -25.32 11.31
N LYS A 880 -40.61 -26.05 10.37
CA LYS A 880 -39.81 -27.22 10.71
C LYS A 880 -38.54 -26.83 11.47
N VAL A 881 -38.10 -27.74 12.34
CA VAL A 881 -36.86 -27.64 13.12
C VAL A 881 -36.01 -28.87 12.79
N GLY A 882 -34.78 -28.65 12.35
CA GLY A 882 -33.82 -29.69 12.02
C GLY A 882 -32.95 -30.14 13.19
N ILE A 883 -33.14 -29.55 14.38
CA ILE A 883 -32.43 -29.92 15.60
C ILE A 883 -33.04 -31.22 16.15
N GLU A 884 -32.26 -32.30 16.08
CA GLU A 884 -32.66 -33.61 16.58
C GLU A 884 -31.50 -34.32 17.29
N LYS A 885 -31.80 -35.46 17.93
CA LYS A 885 -30.75 -36.28 18.55
C LYS A 885 -29.71 -36.67 17.51
N ILE A 886 -28.43 -36.55 17.83
CA ILE A 886 -27.35 -36.97 16.95
C ILE A 886 -27.42 -38.49 16.74
N LYS A 887 -27.57 -38.92 15.48
CA LYS A 887 -27.64 -40.34 15.08
C LYS A 887 -26.36 -40.85 14.40
N ARG A 888 -25.48 -39.94 13.95
CA ARG A 888 -24.29 -40.26 13.15
C ARG A 888 -23.19 -40.95 13.96
N PHE A 889 -23.12 -40.65 15.25
CA PHE A 889 -22.19 -41.22 16.23
C PHE A 889 -22.84 -41.22 17.61
N ASP A 890 -22.28 -41.98 18.55
CA ASP A 890 -22.82 -42.07 19.91
C ASP A 890 -22.63 -40.76 20.67
N SER A 891 -23.76 -40.11 20.98
CA SER A 891 -23.84 -38.87 21.74
C SER A 891 -25.24 -38.71 22.36
N PRO A 892 -25.34 -38.21 23.61
CA PRO A 892 -26.62 -37.85 24.21
C PRO A 892 -27.17 -36.50 23.71
N ARG A 893 -26.38 -35.74 22.92
CA ARG A 893 -26.66 -34.36 22.50
C ARG A 893 -27.61 -34.29 21.30
N MET A 894 -28.16 -33.11 21.09
CA MET A 894 -28.93 -32.77 19.88
C MET A 894 -28.21 -31.71 19.05
N ALA A 895 -28.32 -31.81 17.74
CA ALA A 895 -27.74 -30.85 16.80
C ALA A 895 -28.55 -30.80 15.50
N GLY A 896 -28.37 -29.72 14.73
CA GLY A 896 -28.86 -29.64 13.36
C GLY A 896 -27.96 -30.42 12.42
N MET A 897 -28.26 -31.69 12.21
CA MET A 897 -27.47 -32.60 11.36
C MET A 897 -27.97 -32.58 9.91
N VAL A 898 -27.06 -32.50 8.95
CA VAL A 898 -27.37 -32.59 7.52
C VAL A 898 -27.53 -34.06 7.13
N GLU A 899 -28.66 -34.37 6.49
CA GLU A 899 -28.84 -35.61 5.74
C GLU A 899 -28.33 -35.40 4.32
N LEU A 900 -27.20 -36.03 3.98
CA LEU A 900 -26.62 -35.90 2.64
C LEU A 900 -27.54 -36.54 1.59
N PRO A 901 -27.83 -35.85 0.47
CA PRO A 901 -28.51 -36.48 -0.65
C PRO A 901 -27.61 -37.58 -1.24
N ASN A 902 -28.19 -38.47 -2.04
CA ASN A 902 -27.40 -39.47 -2.76
C ASN A 902 -26.48 -38.78 -3.79
N LEU A 903 -25.20 -38.65 -3.41
CA LEU A 903 -24.17 -37.92 -4.17
C LEU A 903 -23.98 -38.47 -5.59
N ARG A 904 -24.19 -39.78 -5.81
CA ARG A 904 -24.06 -40.41 -7.13
C ARG A 904 -25.12 -39.95 -8.12
N THR A 905 -26.28 -39.53 -7.62
CA THR A 905 -27.43 -39.11 -8.42
C THR A 905 -27.72 -37.62 -8.33
N PHE A 906 -27.08 -36.90 -7.39
CA PHE A 906 -27.27 -35.46 -7.20
C PHE A 906 -26.90 -34.66 -8.46
N ASP A 907 -25.66 -34.79 -8.93
CA ASP A 907 -25.23 -34.30 -10.24
C ASP A 907 -24.13 -35.24 -10.78
N ARG A 908 -24.43 -35.97 -11.86
CA ARG A 908 -23.52 -36.96 -12.45
C ARG A 908 -22.24 -36.37 -13.03
N ARG A 909 -22.17 -35.05 -13.17
CA ARG A 909 -20.98 -34.34 -13.69
C ARG A 909 -19.97 -34.03 -12.59
N LEU A 910 -20.37 -34.11 -11.32
CA LEU A 910 -19.50 -33.83 -10.17
C LEU A 910 -18.87 -35.11 -9.64
N ASP A 911 -17.57 -35.06 -9.36
CA ASP A 911 -16.85 -36.14 -8.70
C ASP A 911 -16.74 -35.88 -7.20
N PHE A 912 -17.60 -36.53 -6.42
CA PHE A 912 -17.58 -36.51 -4.96
C PHE A 912 -16.63 -37.56 -4.34
N SER A 913 -15.92 -38.34 -5.15
CA SER A 913 -15.08 -39.43 -4.65
C SER A 913 -13.92 -38.90 -3.81
N GLY A 914 -13.82 -39.37 -2.57
CA GLY A 914 -12.76 -38.98 -1.64
C GLY A 914 -13.04 -37.69 -0.84
N MET A 915 -14.16 -37.00 -1.08
CA MET A 915 -14.55 -35.83 -0.28
C MET A 915 -15.00 -36.24 1.13
N ASN A 916 -14.60 -35.44 2.12
CA ASN A 916 -15.21 -35.44 3.45
C ASN A 916 -16.59 -34.72 3.42
N ARG A 917 -17.29 -34.65 4.56
CA ARG A 917 -18.67 -34.12 4.58
C ARG A 917 -18.68 -32.61 4.37
N ILE A 918 -17.82 -31.86 5.05
CA ILE A 918 -17.71 -30.41 4.85
C ILE A 918 -17.45 -30.04 3.38
N SER A 919 -16.56 -30.76 2.69
CA SER A 919 -16.31 -30.55 1.25
C SER A 919 -17.50 -30.93 0.38
N SER A 920 -18.26 -31.96 0.78
CA SER A 920 -19.50 -32.35 0.09
C SER A 920 -20.58 -31.27 0.25
N TYR A 921 -20.77 -30.75 1.48
CA TYR A 921 -21.71 -29.66 1.75
C TYR A 921 -21.34 -28.41 0.94
N ALA A 922 -20.07 -28.03 1.00
CA ALA A 922 -19.51 -26.89 0.29
C ALA A 922 -19.72 -26.99 -1.23
N THR A 923 -19.44 -28.17 -1.80
CA THR A 923 -19.61 -28.44 -3.24
C THR A 923 -21.08 -28.39 -3.66
N ILE A 924 -21.99 -28.95 -2.86
CA ILE A 924 -23.43 -28.89 -3.11
C ILE A 924 -23.92 -27.43 -3.07
N ALA A 925 -23.56 -26.68 -2.02
CA ALA A 925 -23.97 -25.28 -1.89
C ALA A 925 -23.45 -24.42 -3.05
N ALA A 926 -22.17 -24.55 -3.41
CA ALA A 926 -21.55 -23.84 -4.53
C ALA A 926 -22.24 -24.19 -5.87
N LYS A 927 -22.50 -25.49 -6.11
CA LYS A 927 -23.22 -25.92 -7.30
C LYS A 927 -24.63 -25.34 -7.38
N CYS A 928 -25.38 -25.36 -6.28
CA CYS A 928 -26.71 -24.76 -6.20
C CYS A 928 -26.67 -23.25 -6.50
N ALA A 929 -25.65 -22.52 -6.02
CA ALA A 929 -25.48 -21.10 -6.32
C ALA A 929 -25.22 -20.84 -7.81
N LEU A 930 -24.37 -21.66 -8.44
CA LEU A 930 -24.10 -21.59 -9.88
C LEU A 930 -25.34 -21.91 -10.72
N ASP A 931 -26.10 -22.95 -10.35
CA ASP A 931 -27.34 -23.33 -11.04
C ASP A 931 -28.41 -22.24 -10.91
N SER A 932 -28.58 -21.69 -9.71
CA SER A 932 -29.49 -20.57 -9.41
C SER A 932 -29.14 -19.33 -10.24
N ALA A 933 -27.84 -19.07 -10.42
CA ALA A 933 -27.35 -18.01 -11.28
C ALA A 933 -27.49 -18.33 -12.78
N LYS A 934 -27.72 -19.58 -13.18
CA LYS A 934 -27.58 -20.06 -14.57
C LYS A 934 -26.16 -19.87 -15.12
N PHE A 935 -25.14 -20.09 -14.29
CA PHE A 935 -23.74 -19.96 -14.65
C PHE A 935 -23.07 -21.34 -14.78
N ALA A 936 -22.38 -21.58 -15.89
CA ALA A 936 -21.62 -22.80 -16.11
C ALA A 936 -20.12 -22.49 -16.22
N VAL A 937 -19.31 -23.17 -15.40
CA VAL A 937 -17.85 -23.11 -15.49
C VAL A 937 -17.41 -23.98 -16.67
N LYS A 938 -16.52 -23.43 -17.49
CA LYS A 938 -16.01 -23.99 -18.74
C LYS A 938 -14.53 -23.66 -18.88
N ARG A 939 -13.86 -24.32 -19.81
CA ARG A 939 -12.41 -24.13 -20.05
C ARG A 939 -12.01 -22.68 -20.41
N ASP A 940 -12.90 -21.92 -21.02
CA ASP A 940 -12.66 -20.54 -21.46
C ASP A 940 -12.94 -19.49 -20.39
N ASN A 941 -13.67 -19.83 -19.31
CA ASN A 941 -14.00 -18.90 -18.22
C ASN A 941 -13.51 -19.36 -16.82
N CYS A 942 -12.89 -20.54 -16.71
CA CYS A 942 -12.46 -21.08 -15.43
C CYS A 942 -11.37 -20.26 -14.71
N GLU A 943 -10.63 -19.41 -15.43
CA GLU A 943 -9.69 -18.45 -14.81
C GLU A 943 -10.37 -17.14 -14.37
N ASP A 944 -11.57 -16.85 -14.89
CA ASP A 944 -12.30 -15.60 -14.64
C ASP A 944 -13.21 -15.68 -13.40
N ILE A 945 -13.61 -16.89 -13.01
CA ILE A 945 -14.34 -17.16 -11.78
C ILE A 945 -13.38 -17.54 -10.66
N GLY A 946 -13.55 -16.91 -9.50
CA GLY A 946 -12.82 -17.24 -8.28
C GLY A 946 -13.71 -17.77 -7.14
N LEU A 947 -13.06 -18.11 -6.04
CA LEU A 947 -13.63 -18.76 -4.87
C LEU A 947 -13.03 -18.17 -3.59
N ALA A 948 -13.89 -17.72 -2.69
CA ALA A 948 -13.56 -17.34 -1.32
C ALA A 948 -14.33 -18.24 -0.35
N VAL A 949 -13.62 -19.08 0.39
CA VAL A 949 -14.22 -20.04 1.33
C VAL A 949 -13.92 -19.65 2.75
N SER A 950 -14.92 -19.63 3.62
CA SER A 950 -14.73 -19.53 5.06
C SER A 950 -15.08 -20.84 5.75
N VAL A 951 -14.25 -21.24 6.71
CA VAL A 951 -14.53 -22.35 7.65
C VAL A 951 -14.13 -21.94 9.06
N CYS A 952 -14.80 -22.46 10.09
CA CYS A 952 -14.48 -22.14 11.48
C CYS A 952 -13.35 -23.04 11.98
N ARG A 953 -13.60 -24.35 11.98
CA ARG A 953 -12.74 -25.41 12.50
C ARG A 953 -12.12 -26.30 11.42
N GLY A 954 -12.66 -26.27 10.20
CA GLY A 954 -12.23 -27.16 9.11
C GLY A 954 -12.91 -28.53 9.18
N SER A 955 -12.23 -29.56 8.68
CA SER A 955 -12.76 -30.92 8.69
C SER A 955 -12.24 -31.75 9.86
N SER A 956 -12.99 -32.79 10.23
CA SER A 956 -12.62 -33.74 11.28
C SER A 956 -11.19 -34.28 11.12
N GLU A 957 -10.35 -33.97 12.10
CA GLU A 957 -9.00 -34.52 12.26
C GLU A 957 -8.94 -35.80 13.10
N THR A 958 -10.09 -36.24 13.64
CA THR A 958 -10.16 -37.30 14.66
C THR A 958 -9.48 -38.60 14.25
N ALA A 959 -9.68 -39.08 13.01
CA ALA A 959 -9.04 -40.32 12.58
C ALA A 959 -7.52 -40.21 12.51
N HIS A 960 -6.99 -39.04 12.14
CA HIS A 960 -5.56 -38.78 12.14
C HIS A 960 -5.00 -38.74 13.57
N MET A 961 -5.63 -37.94 14.43
CA MET A 961 -5.18 -37.77 15.82
C MET A 961 -5.30 -39.07 16.63
N ASP A 962 -6.40 -39.82 16.48
CA ASP A 962 -6.57 -41.13 17.11
C ASP A 962 -5.52 -42.14 16.65
N SER A 963 -5.12 -42.09 15.38
CA SER A 963 -4.03 -42.93 14.86
C SER A 963 -2.67 -42.53 15.42
N VAL A 964 -2.40 -41.23 15.58
CA VAL A 964 -1.10 -40.74 16.10
C VAL A 964 -0.93 -41.04 17.58
N PHE A 965 -1.97 -40.83 18.39
CA PHE A 965 -1.87 -40.98 19.85
C PHE A 965 -2.31 -42.36 20.35
N GLY A 966 -3.12 -43.09 19.58
CA GLY A 966 -3.54 -44.45 19.92
C GLY A 966 -2.58 -45.57 19.47
N ASP A 967 -1.59 -45.27 18.63
CA ASP A 967 -0.60 -46.23 18.12
C ASP A 967 0.79 -45.95 18.73
N GLU A 968 1.47 -46.99 19.21
CA GLU A 968 2.82 -46.90 19.82
C GLU A 968 3.93 -46.42 18.86
N ASN A 969 3.66 -46.37 17.56
CA ASN A 969 4.56 -45.92 16.50
C ASN A 969 4.14 -44.57 15.91
N HIS A 970 3.16 -43.87 16.50
CA HIS A 970 2.70 -42.55 16.06
C HIS A 970 2.38 -42.46 14.56
N ARG A 971 1.66 -43.46 14.04
CA ARG A 971 1.31 -43.53 12.62
C ARG A 971 0.22 -42.52 12.29
N GLY A 972 0.40 -41.70 11.26
CA GLY A 972 -0.66 -40.81 10.77
C GLY A 972 -1.63 -41.52 9.83
N ASP A 973 -2.93 -41.20 9.92
CA ASP A 973 -3.92 -41.60 8.91
C ASP A 973 -3.80 -40.74 7.63
N ILE A 974 -3.48 -41.37 6.50
CA ILE A 974 -3.23 -40.70 5.21
C ILE A 974 -4.49 -40.05 4.64
N GLY A 975 -5.64 -40.74 4.76
CA GLY A 975 -6.90 -40.30 4.16
C GLY A 975 -7.44 -39.06 4.88
N CYS A 976 -7.38 -39.06 6.20
CA CYS A 976 -7.75 -37.94 7.05
C CYS A 976 -6.75 -36.79 6.89
N PHE A 977 -5.44 -37.02 7.07
CA PHE A 977 -4.42 -35.96 7.02
C PHE A 977 -4.42 -35.17 5.70
N SER A 978 -4.71 -35.83 4.58
CA SER A 978 -4.82 -35.16 3.27
C SER A 978 -5.99 -34.16 3.18
N ASN A 979 -6.90 -34.16 4.15
CA ASN A 979 -8.13 -33.38 4.18
C ASN A 979 -8.24 -32.43 5.39
N VAL A 980 -7.43 -32.57 6.45
CA VAL A 980 -7.59 -31.78 7.70
C VAL A 980 -7.27 -30.30 7.57
N THR A 981 -6.42 -29.91 6.61
CA THR A 981 -6.06 -28.50 6.39
C THR A 981 -7.29 -27.69 5.99
N ALA A 982 -7.45 -26.48 6.54
CA ALA A 982 -8.65 -25.67 6.33
C ALA A 982 -8.99 -25.44 4.85
N ASN A 983 -7.97 -25.30 4.01
CA ASN A 983 -8.14 -25.05 2.57
C ASN A 983 -8.47 -26.28 1.73
N SER A 984 -8.47 -27.49 2.31
CA SER A 984 -8.89 -28.70 1.61
C SER A 984 -10.30 -28.55 1.01
N THR A 985 -11.21 -27.93 1.77
CA THR A 985 -12.59 -27.64 1.35
C THR A 985 -12.62 -26.81 0.07
N ALA A 986 -11.83 -25.74 0.00
CA ALA A 986 -11.73 -24.90 -1.19
C ALA A 986 -11.13 -25.65 -2.39
N GLY A 987 -10.10 -26.47 -2.16
CA GLY A 987 -9.50 -27.30 -3.20
C GLY A 987 -10.45 -28.35 -3.78
N TRP A 988 -11.26 -29.00 -2.94
CA TRP A 988 -12.29 -29.95 -3.40
C TRP A 988 -13.37 -29.28 -4.23
N VAL A 989 -13.88 -28.13 -3.77
CA VAL A 989 -14.86 -27.34 -4.53
C VAL A 989 -14.27 -26.91 -5.86
N SER A 990 -13.02 -26.44 -5.86
CA SER A 990 -12.30 -26.02 -7.07
C SER A 990 -12.11 -27.17 -8.05
N LYS A 991 -11.71 -28.36 -7.56
CA LYS A 991 -11.59 -29.59 -8.37
C LYS A 991 -12.93 -30.00 -8.97
N ALA A 992 -13.99 -30.01 -8.18
CA ALA A 992 -15.31 -30.48 -8.60
C ALA A 992 -15.97 -29.55 -9.63
N LEU A 993 -15.73 -28.25 -9.52
CA LEU A 993 -16.34 -27.21 -10.36
C LEU A 993 -15.37 -26.62 -11.40
N GLU A 994 -14.14 -27.13 -11.46
CA GLU A 994 -13.05 -26.65 -12.32
C GLU A 994 -12.71 -25.15 -12.17
N ILE A 995 -12.82 -24.59 -10.97
CA ILE A 995 -12.55 -23.16 -10.69
C ILE A 995 -11.05 -22.94 -10.51
N LYS A 996 -10.47 -22.01 -11.30
CA LYS A 996 -9.02 -21.75 -11.33
C LYS A 996 -8.60 -20.29 -11.13
N GLY A 997 -9.55 -19.37 -11.08
CA GLY A 997 -9.29 -17.96 -10.78
C GLY A 997 -8.87 -17.73 -9.33
N THR A 998 -9.04 -16.50 -8.84
CA THR A 998 -8.73 -16.09 -7.47
C THR A 998 -9.24 -17.11 -6.45
N ASN A 999 -8.37 -17.61 -5.58
CA ASN A 999 -8.75 -18.68 -4.63
C ASN A 999 -8.15 -18.42 -3.25
N ILE A 1000 -9.02 -18.21 -2.27
CA ILE A 1000 -8.61 -17.95 -0.88
C ILE A 1000 -9.50 -18.73 0.10
N THR A 1001 -8.88 -19.18 1.18
CA THR A 1001 -9.57 -19.75 2.34
C THR A 1001 -9.34 -18.87 3.54
N LEU A 1002 -10.41 -18.54 4.25
CA LEU A 1002 -10.43 -17.70 5.43
C LEU A 1002 -10.90 -18.52 6.63
N THR A 1003 -10.30 -18.29 7.79
CA THR A 1003 -10.69 -18.95 9.04
C THR A 1003 -10.88 -17.95 10.18
N PRO A 1004 -11.80 -16.98 10.02
CA PRO A 1004 -11.96 -15.93 11.01
C PRO A 1004 -12.83 -16.35 12.20
N GLY A 1005 -13.17 -17.63 12.31
CA GLY A 1005 -14.06 -18.17 13.34
C GLY A 1005 -15.54 -17.98 13.01
N PRO A 1006 -16.41 -18.00 14.03
CA PRO A 1006 -17.85 -18.00 13.81
C PRO A 1006 -18.35 -16.77 13.03
N ASN A 1007 -19.36 -17.00 12.20
CA ASN A 1007 -19.98 -16.10 11.23
C ASN A 1007 -19.05 -15.60 10.12
N GLY A 1008 -17.94 -16.29 9.88
CA GLY A 1008 -16.96 -15.97 8.84
C GLY A 1008 -17.50 -15.89 7.42
N GLY A 1009 -18.70 -16.41 7.13
CA GLY A 1009 -19.33 -16.27 5.81
C GLY A 1009 -19.55 -14.83 5.37
N LEU A 1010 -19.73 -13.88 6.29
CA LEU A 1010 -19.78 -12.46 5.92
C LEU A 1010 -18.41 -11.92 5.51
N GLN A 1011 -17.31 -12.51 5.98
CA GLN A 1011 -15.97 -12.13 5.57
C GLN A 1011 -15.63 -12.68 4.16
N SER A 1012 -16.06 -13.89 3.79
CA SER A 1012 -15.94 -14.36 2.41
C SER A 1012 -16.79 -13.54 1.44
N LEU A 1013 -17.97 -13.09 1.86
CA LEU A 1013 -18.81 -12.13 1.12
C LEU A 1013 -18.07 -10.81 0.87
N ALA A 1014 -17.42 -10.25 1.90
CA ALA A 1014 -16.66 -9.01 1.81
C ALA A 1014 -15.47 -9.13 0.86
N PHE A 1015 -14.64 -10.16 1.02
CA PHE A 1015 -13.49 -10.40 0.15
C PHE A 1015 -13.92 -10.53 -1.32
N ALA A 1016 -14.96 -11.33 -1.57
CA ALA A 1016 -15.46 -11.54 -2.93
C ALA A 1016 -16.04 -10.24 -3.53
N SER A 1017 -16.73 -9.42 -2.73
CA SER A 1017 -17.21 -8.10 -3.14
C SER A 1017 -16.07 -7.16 -3.53
N ASP A 1018 -14.97 -7.17 -2.78
CA ASP A 1018 -13.79 -6.34 -3.05
C ASP A 1018 -13.10 -6.75 -4.35
N VAL A 1019 -12.88 -8.05 -4.54
CA VAL A 1019 -12.28 -8.59 -5.77
C VAL A 1019 -13.10 -8.20 -7.02
N ILE A 1020 -14.44 -8.20 -6.93
CA ILE A 1020 -15.30 -7.73 -8.04
C ILE A 1020 -15.20 -6.21 -8.21
N SER A 1021 -15.23 -5.45 -7.10
CA SER A 1021 -15.15 -3.98 -7.11
C SER A 1021 -13.85 -3.48 -7.76
N ASP A 1022 -12.75 -4.19 -7.54
CA ASP A 1022 -11.42 -3.92 -8.08
C ASP A 1022 -11.20 -4.52 -9.48
N ALA A 1023 -12.22 -5.17 -10.05
CA ALA A 1023 -12.17 -5.87 -11.35
C ALA A 1023 -11.06 -6.95 -11.45
N ALA A 1024 -10.68 -7.54 -10.31
CA ALA A 1024 -9.68 -8.60 -10.25
C ALA A 1024 -10.23 -9.98 -10.67
N ALA A 1025 -11.56 -10.16 -10.62
CA ALA A 1025 -12.28 -11.30 -11.21
C ALA A 1025 -13.60 -10.85 -11.84
N LYS A 1026 -14.18 -11.68 -12.72
CA LYS A 1026 -15.51 -11.40 -13.28
C LYS A 1026 -16.64 -11.97 -12.42
N GLN A 1027 -16.40 -13.12 -11.81
CA GLN A 1027 -17.30 -13.78 -10.87
C GLN A 1027 -16.53 -14.25 -9.65
N MET A 1028 -17.16 -14.21 -8.48
CA MET A 1028 -16.63 -14.78 -7.25
C MET A 1028 -17.72 -15.57 -6.54
N LEU A 1029 -17.40 -16.79 -6.11
CA LEU A 1029 -18.22 -17.54 -5.16
C LEU A 1029 -17.76 -17.22 -3.74
N ALA A 1030 -18.64 -16.60 -2.94
CA ALA A 1030 -18.47 -16.50 -1.49
C ALA A 1030 -19.16 -17.70 -0.84
N LEU A 1031 -18.40 -18.51 -0.10
CA LEU A 1031 -18.81 -19.80 0.44
C LEU A 1031 -18.47 -19.88 1.92
N ALA A 1032 -19.32 -20.53 2.70
CA ALA A 1032 -19.05 -20.93 4.07
C ALA A 1032 -19.55 -22.36 4.32
N ALA A 1033 -18.80 -23.15 5.09
CA ALA A 1033 -19.17 -24.52 5.41
C ALA A 1033 -18.66 -24.95 6.79
N ASP A 1034 -19.42 -25.82 7.45
CA ASP A 1034 -19.08 -26.44 8.73
C ASP A 1034 -19.63 -27.88 8.77
N GLU A 1035 -18.92 -28.79 9.44
CA GLU A 1035 -19.40 -30.15 9.72
C GLU A 1035 -19.32 -30.45 11.21
N ILE A 1036 -20.18 -31.35 11.70
CA ILE A 1036 -20.13 -31.81 13.08
C ILE A 1036 -19.55 -33.22 13.15
N TYR A 1037 -18.59 -33.42 14.04
CA TYR A 1037 -17.97 -34.72 14.33
C TYR A 1037 -17.88 -35.01 15.83
N LYS A 1038 -17.60 -36.27 16.19
CA LYS A 1038 -17.70 -36.75 17.57
C LYS A 1038 -16.78 -35.98 18.53
N GLN A 1039 -15.51 -35.85 18.18
CA GLN A 1039 -14.53 -35.25 19.08
C GLN A 1039 -14.85 -33.78 19.37
N GLU A 1040 -15.34 -33.03 18.39
CA GLU A 1040 -15.82 -31.66 18.58
C GLU A 1040 -16.93 -31.56 19.63
N ILE A 1041 -17.95 -32.43 19.52
CA ILE A 1041 -19.07 -32.47 20.49
C ILE A 1041 -18.58 -32.85 21.89
N ASP A 1042 -17.70 -33.86 21.98
CA ASP A 1042 -17.14 -34.30 23.27
C ASP A 1042 -16.29 -33.18 23.90
N GLY A 1043 -15.42 -32.52 23.13
CA GLY A 1043 -14.59 -31.40 23.57
C GLY A 1043 -15.42 -30.20 24.04
N TYR A 1044 -16.46 -29.83 23.29
CA TYR A 1044 -17.37 -28.74 23.69
C TYR A 1044 -18.16 -29.08 24.96
N ASP A 1045 -18.48 -30.36 25.17
CA ASP A 1045 -19.15 -30.79 26.39
C ASP A 1045 -18.21 -30.70 27.60
N ILE A 1046 -16.96 -31.12 27.44
CA ILE A 1046 -15.91 -31.02 28.49
C ILE A 1046 -15.73 -29.58 28.97
N ILE A 1047 -15.70 -28.60 28.05
CA ILE A 1047 -15.52 -27.17 28.39
C ILE A 1047 -16.85 -26.44 28.71
N GLY A 1048 -17.97 -27.15 28.70
CA GLY A 1048 -19.29 -26.65 29.09
C GLY A 1048 -19.96 -25.71 28.08
N ASN A 1049 -19.65 -25.84 26.78
CA ASN A 1049 -20.14 -24.99 25.69
C ASN A 1049 -21.44 -25.50 25.01
N LEU A 1050 -21.99 -26.63 25.45
CA LEU A 1050 -23.25 -27.17 24.91
C LEU A 1050 -24.41 -27.05 25.89
N ARG A 1051 -25.61 -26.89 25.33
CA ARG A 1051 -26.89 -27.02 26.03
C ARG A 1051 -27.21 -28.49 26.30
N SER A 1052 -28.24 -28.76 27.11
CA SER A 1052 -28.69 -30.12 27.39
C SER A 1052 -30.21 -30.27 27.49
N GLY A 1053 -30.74 -31.40 27.02
CA GLY A 1053 -32.11 -31.85 27.25
C GLY A 1053 -33.17 -30.92 26.67
N LYS A 1054 -33.99 -30.32 27.54
CA LYS A 1054 -35.08 -29.42 27.12
C LYS A 1054 -34.57 -28.12 26.47
N GLU A 1055 -33.36 -27.68 26.82
CA GLU A 1055 -32.76 -26.48 26.23
C GLU A 1055 -32.32 -26.73 24.79
N GLU A 1056 -31.93 -27.95 24.44
CA GLU A 1056 -31.56 -28.31 23.07
C GLU A 1056 -32.79 -28.49 22.18
N SER A 1057 -33.78 -29.26 22.65
CA SER A 1057 -35.01 -29.54 21.90
C SER A 1057 -35.92 -28.30 21.70
N ASN A 1058 -35.69 -27.24 22.48
CA ASN A 1058 -36.37 -25.96 22.34
C ASN A 1058 -35.35 -24.82 22.26
N PHE A 1059 -34.44 -24.89 21.29
CA PHE A 1059 -33.40 -23.90 21.09
C PHE A 1059 -33.99 -22.51 20.79
N LYS A 1060 -33.62 -21.54 21.62
CA LYS A 1060 -34.11 -20.15 21.63
C LYS A 1060 -33.07 -19.25 22.32
N LEU A 1061 -33.30 -17.95 22.37
CA LEU A 1061 -32.42 -17.03 23.12
C LEU A 1061 -32.43 -17.38 24.62
N ASN A 1062 -31.24 -17.51 25.18
CA ASN A 1062 -31.05 -17.70 26.61
C ASN A 1062 -29.77 -17.02 27.09
N TYR A 1063 -29.89 -16.06 28.01
CA TYR A 1063 -28.79 -15.24 28.50
C TYR A 1063 -28.15 -15.77 29.80
N ASP A 1064 -28.55 -16.95 30.28
CA ASP A 1064 -28.03 -17.58 31.51
C ASP A 1064 -26.59 -18.13 31.40
N SER A 1065 -26.01 -18.11 30.20
CA SER A 1065 -24.68 -18.61 29.93
C SER A 1065 -24.01 -17.78 28.85
N ASP A 1066 -22.70 -17.57 29.01
CA ASP A 1066 -21.90 -16.79 28.06
C ASP A 1066 -21.55 -17.56 26.78
N PHE A 1067 -21.52 -18.90 26.81
CA PHE A 1067 -20.96 -19.71 25.72
C PHE A 1067 -21.89 -20.79 25.17
N LYS A 1068 -22.86 -21.26 25.96
CA LYS A 1068 -23.65 -22.46 25.63
C LYS A 1068 -24.51 -22.26 24.38
N THR A 1069 -24.44 -23.23 23.48
CA THR A 1069 -25.21 -23.23 22.21
C THR A 1069 -25.76 -24.62 21.86
N VAL A 1070 -26.50 -24.69 20.76
CA VAL A 1070 -26.91 -25.92 20.07
C VAL A 1070 -26.33 -25.86 18.66
N MET A 1071 -25.42 -26.79 18.34
CA MET A 1071 -24.68 -26.76 17.09
C MET A 1071 -25.53 -27.19 15.89
N GLY A 1072 -25.12 -26.74 14.70
CA GLY A 1072 -25.59 -27.27 13.43
C GLY A 1072 -24.44 -27.41 12.43
N GLU A 1073 -24.64 -28.21 11.40
CA GLU A 1073 -23.73 -28.34 10.25
C GLU A 1073 -24.43 -27.93 8.94
N GLY A 1074 -23.63 -27.62 7.92
CA GLY A 1074 -24.15 -27.19 6.63
C GLY A 1074 -23.20 -26.29 5.87
N ALA A 1075 -23.67 -25.76 4.75
CA ALA A 1075 -22.94 -24.80 3.95
C ALA A 1075 -23.87 -23.83 3.25
N ALA A 1076 -23.39 -22.63 2.95
CA ALA A 1076 -24.10 -21.61 2.18
C ALA A 1076 -23.15 -20.93 1.20
N ALA A 1077 -23.64 -20.65 -0.01
CA ALA A 1077 -22.87 -20.05 -1.08
C ALA A 1077 -23.67 -18.98 -1.81
N VAL A 1078 -23.00 -17.90 -2.20
CA VAL A 1078 -23.55 -16.89 -3.11
C VAL A 1078 -22.59 -16.60 -4.26
N LEU A 1079 -23.13 -16.44 -5.47
CA LEU A 1079 -22.36 -15.98 -6.63
C LEU A 1079 -22.46 -14.46 -6.70
N ILE A 1080 -21.30 -13.80 -6.83
CA ILE A 1080 -21.16 -12.35 -6.90
C ILE A 1080 -20.50 -12.00 -8.22
N GLU A 1081 -21.03 -11.00 -8.91
CA GLU A 1081 -20.46 -10.46 -10.15
C GLU A 1081 -20.81 -8.98 -10.30
N ASP A 1082 -20.23 -8.30 -11.28
CA ASP A 1082 -20.58 -6.91 -11.59
C ASP A 1082 -22.00 -6.83 -12.17
N ILE A 1083 -22.77 -5.80 -11.79
CA ILE A 1083 -24.17 -5.62 -12.23
C ILE A 1083 -24.34 -5.65 -13.75
N GLN A 1084 -23.38 -5.11 -14.49
CA GLN A 1084 -23.40 -5.11 -15.95
C GLN A 1084 -23.23 -6.54 -16.48
N THR A 1085 -22.25 -7.27 -15.95
CA THR A 1085 -22.00 -8.69 -16.28
C THR A 1085 -23.21 -9.57 -15.98
N ALA A 1086 -23.84 -9.39 -14.82
CA ALA A 1086 -25.06 -10.11 -14.45
C ALA A 1086 -26.21 -9.82 -15.42
N SER A 1087 -26.40 -8.55 -15.77
CA SER A 1087 -27.49 -8.11 -16.65
C SER A 1087 -27.31 -8.61 -18.08
N GLU A 1088 -26.10 -8.54 -18.64
CA GLU A 1088 -25.77 -9.05 -19.99
C GLU A 1088 -26.01 -10.56 -20.11
N ARG A 1089 -25.83 -11.29 -19.00
CA ARG A 1089 -26.06 -12.75 -18.93
C ARG A 1089 -27.52 -13.12 -18.68
N GLY A 1090 -28.39 -12.16 -18.40
CA GLY A 1090 -29.78 -12.40 -18.01
C GLY A 1090 -29.92 -13.12 -16.66
N ALA A 1091 -28.98 -12.85 -15.74
CA ALA A 1091 -29.01 -13.40 -14.39
C ALA A 1091 -30.09 -12.71 -13.54
N ASN A 1092 -30.64 -13.44 -12.57
CA ASN A 1092 -31.47 -12.83 -11.55
C ASN A 1092 -30.57 -12.02 -10.61
N ILE A 1093 -30.91 -10.75 -10.36
CA ILE A 1093 -30.19 -9.92 -9.40
C ILE A 1093 -30.97 -9.95 -8.08
N TYR A 1094 -30.40 -10.63 -7.08
CA TYR A 1094 -31.05 -10.79 -5.78
C TYR A 1094 -30.85 -9.58 -4.86
N GLY A 1095 -29.69 -8.92 -4.95
CA GLY A 1095 -29.34 -7.70 -4.23
C GLY A 1095 -27.94 -7.21 -4.59
N GLU A 1096 -27.66 -5.93 -4.32
CA GLU A 1096 -26.37 -5.27 -4.48
C GLU A 1096 -25.66 -5.15 -3.13
N ILE A 1097 -24.36 -5.43 -3.08
CA ILE A 1097 -23.56 -5.28 -1.86
C ILE A 1097 -23.06 -3.83 -1.83
N LEU A 1098 -23.61 -3.01 -0.93
CA LEU A 1098 -23.35 -1.57 -0.90
C LEU A 1098 -22.19 -1.19 0.02
N GLY A 1099 -21.98 -1.94 1.10
CA GLY A 1099 -20.92 -1.66 2.06
C GLY A 1099 -20.70 -2.79 3.04
N PHE A 1100 -19.49 -2.86 3.58
CA PHE A 1100 -19.06 -3.86 4.55
C PHE A 1100 -18.18 -3.21 5.62
N GLY A 1101 -18.34 -3.63 6.87
CA GLY A 1101 -17.49 -3.21 7.98
C GLY A 1101 -17.15 -4.38 8.89
N SER A 1102 -15.99 -4.28 9.54
CA SER A 1102 -15.52 -5.29 10.49
C SER A 1102 -14.64 -4.67 11.55
N ALA A 1103 -14.79 -5.15 12.79
CA ALA A 1103 -13.96 -4.72 13.90
C ALA A 1103 -13.94 -5.77 15.02
N MET A 1104 -12.87 -5.74 15.81
CA MET A 1104 -12.73 -6.56 17.01
C MET A 1104 -13.34 -5.87 18.24
N ASP A 1105 -14.12 -6.61 19.02
CA ASP A 1105 -14.22 -6.36 20.46
C ASP A 1105 -12.94 -6.89 21.15
N ILE A 1106 -12.45 -6.14 22.14
CA ILE A 1106 -11.24 -6.52 22.89
C ILE A 1106 -11.65 -6.87 24.32
N ASP A 1107 -11.50 -8.14 24.67
CA ASP A 1107 -11.67 -8.67 26.03
C ASP A 1107 -10.52 -9.64 26.40
N GLY A 1108 -10.64 -10.34 27.53
CA GLY A 1108 -9.69 -11.40 27.89
C GLY A 1108 -9.73 -12.55 26.88
N PHE A 1109 -8.60 -13.23 26.64
CA PHE A 1109 -8.51 -14.23 25.58
C PHE A 1109 -9.51 -15.38 25.77
N THR A 1110 -9.76 -15.82 27.01
CA THR A 1110 -10.81 -16.80 27.33
C THR A 1110 -12.23 -16.23 27.51
N GLY A 1111 -12.41 -14.92 27.37
CA GLY A 1111 -13.69 -14.22 27.50
C GLY A 1111 -14.66 -14.42 26.32
N ALA A 1112 -15.94 -14.11 26.56
CA ALA A 1112 -17.03 -14.32 25.59
C ALA A 1112 -17.33 -13.12 24.67
N ASN A 1113 -16.55 -12.04 24.78
CA ASN A 1113 -16.75 -10.78 24.06
C ASN A 1113 -18.18 -10.27 24.17
N LEU A 1114 -18.60 -9.92 25.39
CA LEU A 1114 -19.94 -9.37 25.66
C LEU A 1114 -20.06 -7.87 25.33
N GLY A 1115 -18.94 -7.20 25.04
CA GLY A 1115 -18.90 -5.81 24.58
C GLY A 1115 -19.64 -5.60 23.24
N SER A 1116 -19.96 -4.34 22.94
CA SER A 1116 -20.71 -3.94 21.73
C SER A 1116 -20.00 -2.90 20.87
N GLU A 1117 -18.82 -2.43 21.27
CA GLU A 1117 -18.13 -1.33 20.59
C GLU A 1117 -17.59 -1.76 19.21
N GLY A 1118 -17.02 -2.97 19.11
CA GLY A 1118 -16.61 -3.55 17.84
C GLY A 1118 -17.81 -3.74 16.90
N LEU A 1119 -18.95 -4.22 17.41
CA LEU A 1119 -20.16 -4.37 16.60
C LEU A 1119 -20.68 -3.02 16.08
N LYS A 1120 -20.74 -1.99 16.93
CA LYS A 1120 -21.11 -0.63 16.53
C LYS A 1120 -20.17 -0.07 15.47
N LYS A 1121 -18.86 -0.27 15.63
CA LYS A 1121 -17.83 0.18 14.68
C LYS A 1121 -17.98 -0.52 13.33
N ALA A 1122 -18.23 -1.83 13.31
CA ALA A 1122 -18.49 -2.57 12.07
C ALA A 1122 -19.73 -2.02 11.34
N VAL A 1123 -20.83 -1.76 12.05
CA VAL A 1123 -22.05 -1.17 11.47
C VAL A 1123 -21.81 0.24 10.96
N ALA A 1124 -21.10 1.08 11.72
CA ALA A 1124 -20.76 2.44 11.31
C ALA A 1124 -19.92 2.45 10.02
N GLN A 1125 -18.92 1.58 9.92
CA GLN A 1125 -18.10 1.43 8.71
C GLN A 1125 -18.95 0.97 7.50
N ALA A 1126 -19.86 0.01 7.69
CA ALA A 1126 -20.72 -0.45 6.60
C ALA A 1126 -21.65 0.67 6.09
N LEU A 1127 -22.23 1.46 7.00
CA LEU A 1127 -23.06 2.63 6.68
C LEU A 1127 -22.25 3.71 5.96
N GLU A 1128 -21.05 4.03 6.45
CA GLU A 1128 -20.15 5.01 5.84
C GLU A 1128 -19.76 4.61 4.41
N ILE A 1129 -19.31 3.36 4.21
CA ILE A 1129 -18.89 2.85 2.90
C ILE A 1129 -20.05 2.82 1.91
N SER A 1130 -21.25 2.45 2.36
CA SER A 1130 -22.45 2.38 1.51
C SER A 1130 -23.09 3.74 1.22
N GLY A 1131 -22.83 4.76 2.04
CA GLY A 1131 -23.54 6.04 2.01
C GLY A 1131 -25.02 5.96 2.46
N VAL A 1132 -25.45 4.82 3.03
CA VAL A 1132 -26.81 4.60 3.52
C VAL A 1132 -26.95 5.14 4.94
N LYS A 1133 -28.03 5.87 5.23
CA LYS A 1133 -28.35 6.35 6.58
C LYS A 1133 -28.97 5.22 7.41
N SER A 1134 -28.73 5.23 8.71
CA SER A 1134 -29.34 4.23 9.62
C SER A 1134 -30.87 4.18 9.54
N SER A 1135 -31.52 5.34 9.31
CA SER A 1135 -32.97 5.45 9.15
C SER A 1135 -33.52 4.80 7.87
N GLU A 1136 -32.66 4.43 6.92
CA GLU A 1136 -33.06 3.80 5.66
C GLU A 1136 -33.00 2.26 5.73
N ILE A 1137 -32.53 1.68 6.84
CA ILE A 1137 -32.52 0.22 7.04
C ILE A 1137 -33.94 -0.27 7.33
N ASP A 1138 -34.38 -1.30 6.61
CA ASP A 1138 -35.74 -1.86 6.72
C ASP A 1138 -35.78 -3.20 7.47
N LEU A 1139 -34.67 -3.95 7.44
CA LEU A 1139 -34.60 -5.32 7.94
C LEU A 1139 -33.19 -5.64 8.45
N ILE A 1140 -33.10 -6.34 9.59
CA ILE A 1140 -31.84 -6.83 10.14
C ILE A 1140 -31.78 -8.35 10.02
N LEU A 1141 -30.69 -8.86 9.44
CA LEU A 1141 -30.35 -10.29 9.45
C LEU A 1141 -29.26 -10.53 10.48
N TRP A 1142 -29.41 -11.59 11.28
CA TRP A 1142 -28.44 -11.91 12.31
C TRP A 1142 -28.31 -13.42 12.51
N SER A 1143 -27.27 -13.82 13.24
CA SER A 1143 -26.96 -15.22 13.51
C SER A 1143 -26.64 -15.39 15.00
N PRO A 1144 -27.69 -15.46 15.84
CA PRO A 1144 -27.52 -15.52 17.28
C PRO A 1144 -26.93 -16.87 17.69
N ARG A 1145 -26.04 -16.87 18.68
CA ARG A 1145 -25.46 -18.12 19.22
C ARG A 1145 -26.41 -18.85 20.19
N GLY A 1146 -27.39 -18.15 20.74
CA GLY A 1146 -28.28 -18.63 21.81
C GLY A 1146 -27.69 -18.43 23.21
N CYS A 1147 -26.86 -17.40 23.42
CA CYS A 1147 -26.14 -17.14 24.68
C CYS A 1147 -26.17 -15.65 25.07
N ALA A 1148 -25.55 -15.29 26.20
CA ALA A 1148 -25.47 -13.92 26.72
C ALA A 1148 -24.94 -12.90 25.70
N GLN A 1149 -24.08 -13.33 24.78
CA GLN A 1149 -23.54 -12.48 23.72
C GLN A 1149 -24.64 -11.84 22.86
N ASP A 1150 -25.76 -12.54 22.64
CA ASP A 1150 -26.80 -12.08 21.72
C ASP A 1150 -27.52 -10.81 22.21
N ALA A 1151 -27.42 -10.50 23.50
CA ALA A 1151 -27.97 -9.28 24.08
C ALA A 1151 -27.40 -8.01 23.40
N LYS A 1152 -26.17 -8.06 22.90
CA LYS A 1152 -25.54 -6.90 22.22
C LYS A 1152 -26.25 -6.54 20.91
N PHE A 1153 -26.80 -7.51 20.18
CA PHE A 1153 -27.53 -7.25 18.94
C PHE A 1153 -28.89 -6.63 19.22
N VAL A 1154 -29.58 -7.12 20.24
CA VAL A 1154 -30.88 -6.57 20.67
C VAL A 1154 -30.69 -5.12 21.12
N ALA A 1155 -29.66 -4.86 21.93
CA ALA A 1155 -29.31 -3.50 22.36
C ALA A 1155 -28.93 -2.59 21.19
N LEU A 1156 -28.16 -3.09 20.21
CA LEU A 1156 -27.82 -2.36 18.99
C LEU A 1156 -29.08 -1.99 18.18
N ARG A 1157 -29.97 -2.96 17.96
CA ARG A 1157 -31.26 -2.73 17.29
C ARG A 1157 -32.04 -1.65 18.03
N ASP A 1158 -32.22 -1.79 19.34
CA ASP A 1158 -33.05 -0.87 20.11
C ASP A 1158 -32.48 0.55 20.13
N ALA A 1159 -31.15 0.70 20.09
CA ALA A 1159 -30.47 1.98 20.08
C ALA A 1159 -30.45 2.66 18.70
N LEU A 1160 -30.19 1.92 17.61
CA LEU A 1160 -29.96 2.49 16.27
C LEU A 1160 -31.11 2.26 15.28
N PHE A 1161 -31.93 1.24 15.52
CA PHE A 1161 -32.93 0.72 14.59
C PHE A 1161 -34.24 0.33 15.32
N PRO A 1162 -34.82 1.25 16.13
CA PRO A 1162 -35.89 0.91 17.05
C PRO A 1162 -37.10 0.32 16.32
N GLY A 1163 -37.51 -0.88 16.73
CA GLY A 1163 -38.67 -1.58 16.18
C GLY A 1163 -38.46 -2.30 14.86
N LEU A 1164 -37.23 -2.34 14.31
CA LEU A 1164 -36.98 -3.12 13.09
C LEU A 1164 -37.04 -4.63 13.35
N PRO A 1165 -37.59 -5.41 12.40
CA PRO A 1165 -37.59 -6.87 12.50
C PRO A 1165 -36.19 -7.45 12.35
N MET A 1166 -35.95 -8.55 13.06
CA MET A 1166 -34.69 -9.32 13.01
C MET A 1166 -34.98 -10.75 12.56
N VAL A 1167 -34.27 -11.24 11.54
CA VAL A 1167 -34.53 -12.56 10.94
C VAL A 1167 -33.30 -13.45 10.99
N THR A 1168 -33.50 -14.72 11.35
CA THR A 1168 -32.46 -15.75 11.40
C THR A 1168 -32.99 -17.15 11.08
N THR A 1169 -32.11 -18.04 10.62
CA THR A 1169 -32.39 -19.49 10.48
C THR A 1169 -31.96 -20.31 11.68
N VAL A 1170 -31.12 -19.75 12.57
CA VAL A 1170 -30.36 -20.51 13.57
C VAL A 1170 -31.22 -21.34 14.51
N PHE A 1171 -32.36 -20.81 14.96
CA PHE A 1171 -33.25 -21.56 15.87
C PHE A 1171 -33.95 -22.75 15.21
N ASN A 1172 -33.92 -22.85 13.88
CA ASN A 1172 -34.44 -23.97 13.13
C ASN A 1172 -33.33 -24.95 12.71
N THR A 1173 -32.12 -24.45 12.43
CA THR A 1173 -31.01 -25.23 11.87
C THR A 1173 -29.95 -25.63 12.90
N GLY A 1174 -30.00 -25.09 14.12
CA GLY A 1174 -28.82 -25.04 14.99
C GLY A 1174 -27.84 -23.95 14.54
N TYR A 1175 -26.89 -23.61 15.41
CA TYR A 1175 -25.83 -22.64 15.13
C TYR A 1175 -24.74 -23.28 14.26
N VAL A 1176 -24.83 -23.05 12.95
CA VAL A 1176 -23.80 -23.46 11.99
C VAL A 1176 -22.71 -22.41 11.98
N GLU A 1177 -21.58 -22.70 12.62
CA GLU A 1177 -20.67 -21.67 13.14
C GLU A 1177 -20.28 -20.61 12.10
N THR A 1178 -19.87 -20.99 10.90
CA THR A 1178 -19.44 -20.06 9.83
C THR A 1178 -20.57 -19.64 8.91
N SER A 1179 -21.48 -20.57 8.57
CA SER A 1179 -22.43 -20.39 7.47
C SER A 1179 -23.80 -19.82 7.85
N SER A 1180 -24.15 -19.72 9.13
CA SER A 1180 -25.47 -19.25 9.59
C SER A 1180 -25.90 -17.90 8.99
N SER A 1181 -24.96 -16.96 8.87
CA SER A 1181 -25.21 -15.62 8.35
C SER A 1181 -25.47 -15.62 6.84
N LEU A 1182 -24.66 -16.37 6.08
CA LEU A 1182 -24.87 -16.53 4.64
C LEU A 1182 -26.11 -17.34 4.31
N LEU A 1183 -26.42 -18.39 5.08
CA LEU A 1183 -27.63 -19.19 4.90
C LEU A 1183 -28.89 -18.33 5.13
N THR A 1184 -28.90 -17.54 6.20
CA THR A 1184 -29.98 -16.59 6.49
C THR A 1184 -30.14 -15.59 5.35
N LEU A 1185 -29.05 -14.98 4.90
CA LEU A 1185 -29.06 -14.04 3.77
C LEU A 1185 -29.64 -14.68 2.50
N ALA A 1186 -29.16 -15.88 2.14
CA ALA A 1186 -29.62 -16.57 0.95
C ALA A 1186 -31.11 -16.94 1.01
N CYS A 1187 -31.61 -17.40 2.17
CA CYS A 1187 -33.03 -17.73 2.34
C CYS A 1187 -33.91 -16.48 2.25
N VAL A 1188 -33.49 -15.35 2.85
CA VAL A 1188 -34.22 -14.08 2.77
C VAL A 1188 -34.24 -13.55 1.35
N LEU A 1189 -33.09 -13.47 0.69
CA LEU A 1189 -33.02 -12.98 -0.69
C LEU A 1189 -33.84 -13.84 -1.65
N LYS A 1190 -33.86 -15.16 -1.43
CA LYS A 1190 -34.70 -16.09 -2.20
C LYS A 1190 -36.19 -15.78 -2.01
N ALA A 1191 -36.67 -15.73 -0.77
CA ALA A 1191 -38.08 -15.45 -0.47
C ALA A 1191 -38.53 -14.11 -1.07
N LEU A 1192 -37.74 -13.07 -0.86
CA LEU A 1192 -38.06 -11.74 -1.37
C LEU A 1192 -37.98 -11.62 -2.89
N SER A 1193 -37.20 -12.46 -3.58
CA SER A 1193 -37.17 -12.51 -5.05
C SER A 1193 -38.41 -13.17 -5.66
N GLU A 1194 -39.08 -14.02 -4.89
CA GLU A 1194 -40.30 -14.75 -5.30
C GLU A 1194 -41.58 -14.06 -4.80
N GLY A 1195 -41.47 -12.92 -4.10
CA GLY A 1195 -42.60 -12.23 -3.49
C GLY A 1195 -43.23 -13.01 -2.34
N GLU A 1196 -42.46 -13.91 -1.71
CA GLU A 1196 -42.93 -14.74 -0.61
C GLU A 1196 -42.71 -14.08 0.75
N GLN A 1197 -43.60 -14.36 1.71
CA GLN A 1197 -43.41 -13.94 3.10
C GLN A 1197 -42.25 -14.69 3.75
N LEU A 1198 -41.49 -13.99 4.59
CA LEU A 1198 -40.47 -14.60 5.45
C LEU A 1198 -41.12 -15.50 6.52
N TRP A 1199 -40.32 -16.38 7.12
CA TRP A 1199 -40.80 -17.34 8.12
C TRP A 1199 -40.95 -16.71 9.52
N PRO A 1200 -41.87 -17.21 10.35
CA PRO A 1200 -41.99 -16.80 11.75
C PRO A 1200 -40.69 -17.01 12.51
N GLN A 1201 -40.29 -16.02 13.29
CA GLN A 1201 -39.16 -16.15 14.20
C GLN A 1201 -39.59 -16.89 15.46
N ARG A 1202 -38.63 -17.56 16.10
CA ARG A 1202 -38.85 -18.40 17.29
C ARG A 1202 -37.78 -18.18 18.35
N SER A 1203 -37.34 -16.93 18.48
CA SER A 1203 -36.32 -16.51 19.42
C SER A 1203 -36.75 -16.71 20.89
N GLY A 1204 -38.05 -16.85 21.14
CA GLY A 1204 -38.62 -16.93 22.48
C GLY A 1204 -38.83 -15.57 23.14
N VAL A 1205 -38.54 -14.48 22.40
CA VAL A 1205 -38.69 -13.10 22.84
C VAL A 1205 -39.78 -12.44 21.99
N LYS A 1206 -40.92 -12.12 22.61
CA LYS A 1206 -42.07 -11.52 21.90
C LYS A 1206 -41.72 -10.26 21.12
N ALA A 1207 -40.86 -9.41 21.67
CA ALA A 1207 -40.39 -8.18 21.01
C ALA A 1207 -39.48 -8.42 19.77
N LEU A 1208 -39.15 -9.67 19.47
CA LEU A 1208 -38.48 -10.10 18.24
C LEU A 1208 -39.45 -10.93 17.37
N ASP A 1209 -40.20 -11.83 17.98
CA ASP A 1209 -41.05 -12.80 17.28
C ASP A 1209 -42.37 -12.18 16.75
N ASP A 1210 -42.92 -11.16 17.44
CA ASP A 1210 -44.21 -10.54 17.08
C ASP A 1210 -44.06 -9.32 16.15
N VAL A 1211 -42.83 -8.96 15.73
CA VAL A 1211 -42.57 -7.79 14.86
C VAL A 1211 -42.83 -8.19 13.39
N PRO A 1212 -43.78 -7.54 12.69
CA PRO A 1212 -44.07 -7.86 11.29
C PRO A 1212 -42.87 -7.56 10.39
N VAL A 1213 -42.55 -8.51 9.50
CA VAL A 1213 -41.53 -8.32 8.47
C VAL A 1213 -42.12 -7.52 7.30
N PRO A 1214 -41.44 -6.47 6.79
CA PRO A 1214 -41.83 -5.75 5.58
C PRO A 1214 -41.98 -6.69 4.38
N GLU A 1215 -42.97 -6.44 3.53
CA GLU A 1215 -43.19 -7.23 2.30
C GLU A 1215 -42.07 -7.04 1.27
N ASN A 1216 -41.44 -5.85 1.21
CA ASN A 1216 -40.36 -5.57 0.27
C ASN A 1216 -39.29 -4.62 0.87
N PRO A 1217 -38.42 -5.11 1.78
CA PRO A 1217 -37.34 -4.30 2.33
C PRO A 1217 -36.31 -3.96 1.24
N LYS A 1218 -35.90 -2.68 1.17
CA LYS A 1218 -34.96 -2.14 0.18
C LYS A 1218 -33.52 -2.12 0.70
N ARG A 1219 -33.33 -1.94 2.00
CA ARG A 1219 -32.01 -1.95 2.64
C ARG A 1219 -31.98 -2.97 3.78
N ILE A 1220 -31.14 -3.98 3.61
CA ILE A 1220 -31.01 -5.09 4.55
C ILE A 1220 -29.63 -4.97 5.21
N LEU A 1221 -29.62 -4.94 6.54
CA LEU A 1221 -28.41 -4.95 7.35
C LEU A 1221 -28.13 -6.38 7.84
N CYS A 1222 -27.07 -7.01 7.36
CA CYS A 1222 -26.57 -8.27 7.91
C CYS A 1222 -25.55 -7.98 9.00
N VAL A 1223 -25.79 -8.45 10.22
CA VAL A 1223 -24.87 -8.31 11.35
C VAL A 1223 -24.49 -9.66 11.93
N ALA A 1224 -23.23 -9.79 12.31
CA ALA A 1224 -22.75 -10.94 13.04
C ALA A 1224 -21.67 -10.56 14.04
N SER A 1225 -21.54 -11.39 15.06
CA SER A 1225 -20.61 -11.26 16.18
C SER A 1225 -20.23 -12.67 16.61
N SER A 1226 -19.11 -12.78 17.28
CA SER A 1226 -18.57 -14.07 17.72
C SER A 1226 -17.94 -13.93 19.09
N HIS A 1227 -17.92 -15.02 19.85
CA HIS A 1227 -17.32 -15.07 21.19
C HIS A 1227 -15.80 -14.78 21.21
N ILE A 1228 -15.18 -14.69 20.03
CA ILE A 1228 -13.76 -14.33 19.85
C ILE A 1228 -13.53 -12.84 19.60
N GLY A 1229 -14.60 -12.04 19.52
CA GLY A 1229 -14.54 -10.59 19.33
C GLY A 1229 -14.69 -10.13 17.89
N ASN A 1230 -14.68 -11.03 16.91
CA ASN A 1230 -14.90 -10.66 15.51
C ASN A 1230 -16.36 -10.23 15.28
N ASN A 1231 -16.55 -9.00 14.80
CA ASN A 1231 -17.83 -8.43 14.39
C ASN A 1231 -17.83 -8.07 12.90
N TYR A 1232 -18.98 -8.27 12.26
CA TYR A 1232 -19.21 -8.02 10.84
C TYR A 1232 -20.52 -7.30 10.62
N ALA A 1233 -20.53 -6.39 9.65
CA ALA A 1233 -21.74 -5.79 9.12
C ALA A 1233 -21.67 -5.70 7.60
N ALA A 1234 -22.74 -6.04 6.90
CA ALA A 1234 -22.89 -5.86 5.46
C ALA A 1234 -24.23 -5.21 5.14
N ILE A 1235 -24.26 -4.30 4.18
CA ILE A 1235 -25.49 -3.65 3.72
C ILE A 1235 -25.81 -4.13 2.32
N ILE A 1236 -26.98 -4.75 2.18
CA ILE A 1236 -27.49 -5.25 0.90
C ILE A 1236 -28.63 -4.33 0.43
N GLY A 1237 -28.47 -3.76 -0.76
CA GLY A 1237 -29.49 -2.98 -1.44
C GLY A 1237 -30.32 -3.84 -2.38
N ARG A 1238 -31.64 -3.63 -2.41
CA ARG A 1238 -32.55 -4.23 -3.39
C ARG A 1238 -33.24 -3.13 -4.21
N GLN A 1239 -33.59 -3.47 -5.46
CA GLN A 1239 -34.23 -2.56 -6.41
C GLN A 1239 -35.74 -2.49 -6.19
#